data_AF-A0A350WX09-F1
#
_entry.id   AF-A0A350WX09-F1
#
_cell.length_a   1.000
_cell.length_b   1.000
_cell.length_c   1.000
_cell.angle_alpha   90.00
_cell.angle_beta   90.00
_cell.angle_gamma   90.00
#
_symmetry.space_group_name_H-M   'P 1'
#
loop_
_entity.id
_entity.type
_entity.pdbx_description
1 polymer ?
#
loop_
_entity_poly.entity_id
_entity_poly.type
_entity_poly.pdbx_seq_one_letter_code
_entity_poly.pdbx_strand_id
1 'polypeptide(L)'
;MNPKQQRHIPTYSASELAVLKKLISTTHTWTDAHTVLSTALEQAAKLAAADGAECHLVNPSGELQFTTQYNLDPDFMSGSLDIRFPLGTGIPGLAYSSQRAFFIPDIETEEQYQRQNLAQKARYRSLICVPLSGMDSLLGTFMLYFRKRIRPDAGLRETLTAIGKQLGISIERSRLFRQTSEQLKELQILQTVANALNRSANIQEALERSLEAVITAMNMRCGWVVLLDGFQKNRLAASYNLPPELDPADWSAMRTHCRCIELLQLGKLDTAIKIVECQQLKKVTSPDYPYHSHASIPVRAGTMLLGNLNIVPPSGSAITIENYRLFSSIGDQIGVAIERARLYEQAKEQRTREQQILLGHGQMLLGERKLQTILNQTIKVVSDALQVEYAILALVAVDGNFSMKTDLGFSSSKTQDIADVLLTDNSAIFQSIRVKMPVINLDLNLEKQLKINMDDQNIILTSSLIVPMLMGEEALGSIAVYSQFPRQWSEDEIRLLSLLANQTAIAIENTRLLEAEHTARKHAEVLHLQTIQQSQDIILAYDTTIEGWSRALDLRDKETEEHTLRVTNLTIQLAQAFGISDVELKHIRRGALLHDIGKMGIPDNILRKSGALSDDERAMMHQHPQLAYEMLSPIAYLLPALDIPYCHHEKWDGTGYPRGLMREEIPLAARIFTVVDVFDALTSDRPYRPAWTKNKAIEYIRQQAGSHFDPRVVDVFLNLIGKS
;
A
#
# COMPACT_ATOMS: atom_id res chain seq x y z
N MET A 1 -24.37 -70.93 23.32
CA MET A 1 -25.70 -71.56 23.15
C MET A 1 -26.13 -72.12 24.50
N ASN A 2 -27.14 -71.51 25.11
CA ASN A 2 -27.84 -72.03 26.29
C ASN A 2 -29.33 -72.06 25.90
N PRO A 3 -29.93 -73.22 25.61
CA PRO A 3 -31.19 -73.30 24.90
C PRO A 3 -32.39 -73.32 25.86
N LYS A 4 -32.62 -72.25 26.63
CA LYS A 4 -33.86 -72.07 27.45
C LYS A 4 -34.25 -70.61 27.69
N GLN A 5 -34.15 -69.76 26.67
CA GLN A 5 -34.87 -68.46 26.65
C GLN A 5 -35.50 -68.25 25.27
N GLN A 6 -36.61 -68.95 25.03
CA GLN A 6 -37.57 -68.47 24.04
C GLN A 6 -38.08 -67.13 24.56
N ARG A 7 -37.62 -66.02 23.96
CA ARG A 7 -38.27 -64.73 24.10
C ARG A 7 -39.71 -64.92 23.64
N HIS A 8 -40.64 -64.86 24.58
CA HIS A 8 -42.06 -64.77 24.27
C HIS A 8 -42.21 -63.52 23.38
N ILE A 9 -42.55 -63.72 22.11
CA ILE A 9 -42.96 -62.62 21.25
C ILE A 9 -44.40 -62.31 21.69
N PRO A 10 -44.69 -61.13 22.25
CA PRO A 10 -46.07 -60.77 22.59
C PRO A 10 -46.94 -60.85 21.34
N THR A 11 -47.93 -61.75 21.35
CA THR A 11 -48.98 -61.81 20.34
C THR A 11 -50.03 -60.76 20.68
N TYR A 12 -49.84 -59.56 20.14
CA TYR A 12 -50.81 -58.46 20.23
C TYR A 12 -52.03 -58.75 19.36
N SER A 13 -53.22 -58.43 19.85
CA SER A 13 -54.46 -58.41 19.06
C SER A 13 -54.41 -57.34 17.96
N ALA A 14 -55.24 -57.50 16.92
CA ALA A 14 -55.31 -56.54 15.81
C ALA A 14 -55.71 -55.12 16.28
N SER A 15 -56.53 -55.02 17.32
CA SER A 15 -56.89 -53.75 17.97
C SER A 15 -55.72 -53.09 18.71
N GLU A 16 -54.88 -53.87 19.40
CA GLU A 16 -53.71 -53.36 20.12
C GLU A 16 -52.62 -52.87 19.15
N LEU A 17 -52.39 -53.60 18.06
CA LEU A 17 -51.48 -53.19 16.99
C LEU A 17 -51.95 -51.93 16.26
N ALA A 18 -53.25 -51.75 16.07
CA ALA A 18 -53.80 -50.54 15.47
C ALA A 18 -53.58 -49.30 16.35
N VAL A 19 -53.75 -49.42 17.67
CA VAL A 19 -53.50 -48.34 18.63
C VAL A 19 -52.00 -48.00 18.70
N LEU A 20 -51.12 -49.00 18.78
CA LEU A 20 -49.66 -48.81 18.76
C LEU A 20 -49.19 -48.17 17.44
N LYS A 21 -49.67 -48.63 16.29
CA LYS A 21 -49.34 -48.02 14.99
C LYS A 21 -49.85 -46.58 14.88
N LYS A 22 -51.06 -46.31 15.36
CA LYS A 22 -51.61 -44.95 15.38
C LYS A 22 -50.75 -44.03 16.24
N LEU A 23 -50.41 -44.44 17.46
CA LEU A 23 -49.52 -43.70 18.37
C LEU A 23 -48.12 -43.45 17.75
N ILE A 24 -47.53 -44.46 17.10
CA ILE A 24 -46.23 -44.30 16.42
C ILE A 24 -46.34 -43.33 15.23
N SER A 25 -47.40 -43.39 14.44
CA SER A 25 -47.59 -42.50 13.28
C SER A 25 -47.89 -41.05 13.67
N THR A 26 -48.62 -40.81 14.77
CA THR A 26 -48.98 -39.47 15.21
C THR A 26 -47.87 -38.78 16.02
N THR A 27 -47.04 -39.54 16.74
CA THR A 27 -45.93 -38.98 17.55
C THR A 27 -44.84 -38.27 16.73
N HIS A 28 -44.74 -38.52 15.42
CA HIS A 28 -43.78 -37.85 14.55
C HIS A 28 -44.12 -36.39 14.19
N THR A 29 -45.34 -35.93 14.43
CA THR A 29 -45.83 -34.64 13.88
C THR A 29 -46.03 -33.54 14.92
N TRP A 30 -45.79 -33.81 16.21
CA TRP A 30 -46.26 -32.96 17.31
C TRP A 30 -45.12 -32.25 18.02
N THR A 31 -45.23 -30.93 18.15
CA THR A 31 -44.26 -30.03 18.81
C THR A 31 -44.62 -29.73 20.27
N ASP A 32 -45.82 -30.10 20.72
CA ASP A 32 -46.33 -29.84 22.06
C ASP A 32 -46.57 -31.12 22.88
N ALA A 33 -45.79 -31.27 23.96
CA ALA A 33 -45.83 -32.42 24.85
C ALA A 33 -47.17 -32.60 25.58
N HIS A 34 -47.91 -31.51 25.89
CA HIS A 34 -49.18 -31.61 26.57
C HIS A 34 -50.26 -32.24 25.68
N THR A 35 -50.33 -31.79 24.42
CA THR A 35 -51.26 -32.35 23.44
C THR A 35 -50.93 -33.83 23.18
N VAL A 36 -49.64 -34.19 23.07
CA VAL A 36 -49.20 -35.59 22.93
C VAL A 36 -49.69 -36.46 24.10
N LEU A 37 -49.53 -35.96 25.32
CA LEU A 37 -49.93 -36.66 26.54
C LEU A 37 -51.44 -36.88 26.65
N SER A 38 -52.24 -35.84 26.41
CA SER A 38 -53.70 -35.93 26.55
C SER A 38 -54.30 -36.92 25.55
N THR A 39 -53.88 -36.85 24.29
CA THR A 39 -54.35 -37.73 23.22
C THR A 39 -53.96 -39.17 23.50
N ALA A 40 -52.73 -39.39 23.97
CA ALA A 40 -52.26 -40.73 24.27
C ALA A 40 -52.91 -41.35 25.51
N LEU A 41 -53.15 -40.55 26.55
CA LEU A 41 -53.85 -40.98 27.76
C LEU A 41 -55.27 -41.43 27.43
N GLU A 42 -55.96 -40.68 26.56
CA GLU A 42 -57.27 -41.07 26.03
C GLU A 42 -57.23 -42.41 25.29
N GLN A 43 -56.24 -42.64 24.41
CA GLN A 43 -56.12 -43.91 23.69
C GLN A 43 -55.83 -45.09 24.64
N ALA A 44 -54.97 -44.88 25.65
CA ALA A 44 -54.66 -45.89 26.65
C ALA A 44 -55.90 -46.25 27.50
N ALA A 45 -56.68 -45.25 27.90
CA ALA A 45 -57.93 -45.45 28.63
C ALA A 45 -58.97 -46.22 27.79
N LYS A 46 -59.15 -45.84 26.52
CA LYS A 46 -60.07 -46.54 25.59
C LYS A 46 -59.65 -47.99 25.35
N LEU A 47 -58.36 -48.24 25.16
CA LEU A 47 -57.82 -49.59 24.93
C LEU A 47 -58.07 -50.51 26.13
N ALA A 48 -57.84 -50.00 27.35
CA ALA A 48 -58.05 -50.76 28.56
C ALA A 48 -59.54 -50.86 28.98
N ALA A 49 -60.43 -50.13 28.30
CA ALA A 49 -61.81 -49.88 28.73
C ALA A 49 -61.86 -49.32 30.16
N ALA A 50 -61.00 -48.35 30.45
CA ALA A 50 -60.94 -47.63 31.71
C ALA A 50 -62.06 -46.58 31.79
N ASP A 51 -62.62 -46.41 32.99
CA ASP A 51 -63.66 -45.43 33.26
C ASP A 51 -63.09 -44.01 33.36
N GLY A 52 -61.81 -43.87 33.71
CA GLY A 52 -61.07 -42.61 33.68
C GLY A 52 -59.56 -42.81 33.83
N ALA A 53 -58.78 -41.77 33.55
CA ALA A 53 -57.31 -41.83 33.58
C ALA A 53 -56.67 -40.48 33.92
N GLU A 54 -55.46 -40.52 34.49
CA GLU A 54 -54.62 -39.34 34.76
C GLU A 54 -53.15 -39.63 34.48
N CYS A 55 -52.39 -38.57 34.23
CA CYS A 55 -50.95 -38.63 34.01
C CYS A 55 -50.24 -37.66 34.95
N HIS A 56 -49.12 -38.12 35.50
CA HIS A 56 -48.23 -37.34 36.36
C HIS A 56 -46.82 -37.36 35.78
N LEU A 57 -46.19 -36.19 35.69
CA LEU A 57 -44.79 -36.05 35.32
C LEU A 57 -43.96 -35.64 36.52
N VAL A 58 -42.68 -35.97 36.51
CA VAL A 58 -41.73 -35.53 37.53
C VAL A 58 -41.51 -34.03 37.39
N ASN A 59 -41.74 -33.30 38.47
CA ASN A 59 -41.46 -31.87 38.54
C ASN A 59 -40.01 -31.61 38.98
N PRO A 60 -39.53 -30.35 38.94
CA PRO A 60 -38.16 -30.01 39.35
C PRO A 60 -37.83 -30.33 40.83
N SER A 61 -38.83 -30.45 41.71
CA SER A 61 -38.62 -30.83 43.12
C SER A 61 -38.51 -32.33 43.34
N GLY A 62 -38.60 -33.14 42.28
CA GLY A 62 -38.46 -34.59 42.36
C GLY A 62 -39.71 -35.30 42.88
N GLU A 63 -40.90 -34.82 42.50
CA GLU A 63 -42.19 -35.44 42.83
C GLU A 63 -43.05 -35.59 41.58
N LEU A 64 -43.94 -36.57 41.57
CA LEU A 64 -44.92 -36.75 40.49
C LEU A 64 -46.05 -35.74 40.67
N GLN A 65 -46.15 -34.81 39.72
CA GLN A 65 -47.13 -33.74 39.67
C GLN A 65 -48.16 -34.01 38.55
N PHE A 66 -49.44 -33.79 38.88
CA PHE A 66 -50.54 -33.90 37.94
C PHE A 66 -50.28 -33.05 36.68
N THR A 67 -50.46 -33.66 35.50
CA THR A 67 -50.22 -33.01 34.21
C THR A 67 -51.46 -32.98 33.32
N THR A 68 -52.17 -34.10 33.17
CA THR A 68 -53.37 -34.18 32.32
C THR A 68 -54.29 -35.34 32.73
N GLN A 69 -55.54 -35.33 32.28
CA GLN A 69 -56.56 -36.34 32.61
C GLN A 69 -57.47 -36.69 31.44
N TYR A 70 -58.17 -37.82 31.57
CA TYR A 70 -59.20 -38.27 30.67
C TYR A 70 -60.38 -38.86 31.44
N ASN A 71 -61.57 -38.27 31.28
CA ASN A 71 -62.84 -38.77 31.80
C ASN A 71 -62.85 -39.10 33.31
N LEU A 72 -62.06 -38.38 34.12
CA LEU A 72 -62.11 -38.57 35.57
C LEU A 72 -63.35 -37.91 36.19
N ASP A 73 -63.90 -38.60 37.19
CA ASP A 73 -64.99 -38.09 38.02
C ASP A 73 -64.64 -36.69 38.61
N PRO A 74 -65.50 -35.67 38.44
CA PRO A 74 -65.20 -34.30 38.89
C PRO A 74 -64.93 -34.16 40.39
N ASP A 75 -65.61 -34.94 41.22
CA ASP A 75 -65.42 -34.92 42.69
C ASP A 75 -64.09 -35.58 43.08
N PHE A 76 -63.63 -36.53 42.27
CA PHE A 76 -62.30 -37.12 42.41
C PHE A 76 -61.19 -36.14 42.02
N MET A 77 -61.40 -35.42 40.90
CA MET A 77 -60.44 -34.47 40.34
C MET A 77 -60.21 -33.25 41.24
N SER A 78 -61.29 -32.65 41.74
CA SER A 78 -61.19 -31.47 42.61
C SER A 78 -60.40 -31.76 43.89
N GLY A 79 -60.52 -32.98 44.44
CA GLY A 79 -59.75 -33.45 45.58
C GLY A 79 -58.32 -33.91 45.28
N SER A 80 -57.89 -33.95 44.00
CA SER A 80 -56.61 -34.57 43.60
C SER A 80 -55.59 -33.66 42.91
N LEU A 81 -55.96 -32.45 42.50
CA LEU A 81 -55.08 -31.52 41.74
C LEU A 81 -53.80 -31.09 42.49
N ASP A 82 -53.90 -30.93 43.81
CA ASP A 82 -52.79 -30.49 44.66
C ASP A 82 -51.94 -31.63 45.23
N ILE A 83 -52.34 -32.88 45.00
CA ILE A 83 -51.60 -34.05 45.48
C ILE A 83 -50.30 -34.17 44.67
N ARG A 84 -49.20 -34.43 45.38
CA ARG A 84 -47.88 -34.75 44.83
C ARG A 84 -47.48 -36.12 45.35
N PHE A 85 -46.99 -37.00 44.48
CA PHE A 85 -46.51 -38.32 44.89
C PHE A 85 -44.98 -38.31 44.98
N PRO A 86 -44.38 -38.53 46.17
CA PRO A 86 -42.94 -38.63 46.29
C PRO A 86 -42.42 -39.87 45.56
N LEU A 87 -41.28 -39.75 44.90
CA LEU A 87 -40.67 -40.86 44.15
C LEU A 87 -40.35 -42.04 45.08
N GLY A 88 -40.65 -43.26 44.64
CA GLY A 88 -40.41 -44.48 45.42
C GLY A 88 -41.41 -44.77 46.54
N THR A 89 -42.42 -43.92 46.76
CA THR A 89 -43.48 -44.14 47.78
C THR A 89 -44.87 -44.06 47.18
N GLY A 90 -45.80 -44.87 47.71
CA GLY A 90 -47.15 -45.02 47.17
C GLY A 90 -47.16 -45.66 45.77
N ILE A 91 -48.35 -46.08 45.29
CA ILE A 91 -48.48 -46.81 44.02
C ILE A 91 -47.84 -46.07 42.82
N PRO A 92 -48.05 -44.74 42.62
CA PRO A 92 -47.41 -44.02 41.51
C PRO A 92 -45.89 -43.88 41.66
N GLY A 93 -45.39 -43.59 42.87
CA GLY A 93 -43.95 -43.47 43.12
C GLY A 93 -43.21 -44.82 42.98
N LEU A 94 -43.84 -45.92 43.38
CA LEU A 94 -43.31 -47.28 43.20
C LEU A 94 -43.31 -47.71 41.73
N ALA A 95 -44.39 -47.41 40.99
CA ALA A 95 -44.46 -47.66 39.55
C ALA A 95 -43.33 -46.94 38.80
N TYR A 96 -43.10 -45.66 39.13
CA TYR A 96 -42.00 -44.87 38.61
C TYR A 96 -40.63 -45.51 38.90
N SER A 97 -40.31 -45.75 40.18
CA SER A 97 -38.95 -46.17 40.58
C SER A 97 -38.61 -47.60 40.15
N SER A 98 -39.61 -48.50 40.13
CA SER A 98 -39.39 -49.91 39.74
C SER A 98 -39.48 -50.15 38.23
N GLN A 99 -39.95 -49.15 37.46
CA GLN A 99 -40.23 -49.26 36.03
C GLN A 99 -41.17 -50.43 35.68
N ARG A 100 -42.09 -50.76 36.59
CA ARG A 100 -43.08 -51.83 36.42
C ARG A 100 -44.49 -51.28 36.57
N ALA A 101 -45.39 -51.77 35.72
CA ALA A 101 -46.80 -51.47 35.89
C ALA A 101 -47.35 -52.18 37.13
N PHE A 102 -48.05 -51.43 37.99
CA PHE A 102 -48.75 -51.96 39.16
C PHE A 102 -50.21 -52.13 38.84
N PHE A 103 -50.74 -53.29 39.22
CA PHE A 103 -52.15 -53.58 39.09
C PHE A 103 -52.77 -53.78 40.48
N ILE A 104 -53.74 -52.93 40.80
CA ILE A 104 -54.44 -52.94 42.07
C ILE A 104 -55.84 -53.52 41.84
N PRO A 105 -56.11 -54.77 42.26
CA PRO A 105 -57.38 -55.45 42.01
C PRO A 105 -58.54 -54.88 42.82
N ASP A 106 -58.26 -54.29 43.97
CA ASP A 106 -59.24 -53.59 44.79
C ASP A 106 -58.55 -52.43 45.53
N ILE A 107 -58.92 -51.20 45.20
CA ILE A 107 -58.32 -49.99 45.78
C ILE A 107 -58.61 -49.90 47.28
N GLU A 108 -59.80 -50.34 47.72
CA GLU A 108 -60.21 -50.29 49.14
C GLU A 108 -59.31 -51.12 50.06
N THR A 109 -58.65 -52.15 49.53
CA THR A 109 -57.76 -53.02 50.32
C THR A 109 -56.28 -52.67 50.16
N GLU A 110 -55.94 -51.68 49.34
CA GLU A 110 -54.55 -51.35 49.01
C GLU A 110 -54.04 -50.19 49.86
N GLU A 111 -53.46 -50.50 51.02
CA GLU A 111 -52.97 -49.51 51.99
C GLU A 111 -51.93 -48.54 51.43
N GLN A 112 -51.19 -48.94 50.39
CA GLN A 112 -50.19 -48.10 49.74
C GLN A 112 -50.79 -47.07 48.78
N TYR A 113 -52.10 -47.13 48.50
CA TYR A 113 -52.78 -46.14 47.69
C TYR A 113 -53.32 -44.99 48.53
N GLN A 114 -52.67 -43.83 48.45
CA GLN A 114 -52.93 -42.67 49.31
C GLN A 114 -54.32 -42.02 49.12
N ARG A 115 -55.08 -42.40 48.08
CA ARG A 115 -56.36 -41.76 47.67
C ARG A 115 -57.58 -42.67 47.82
N GLN A 116 -57.53 -43.70 48.67
CA GLN A 116 -58.64 -44.64 48.90
C GLN A 116 -59.99 -43.95 49.13
N ASN A 117 -60.04 -42.97 50.03
CA ASN A 117 -61.28 -42.25 50.38
C ASN A 117 -61.90 -41.50 49.19
N LEU A 118 -61.07 -40.89 48.34
CA LEU A 118 -61.53 -40.19 47.14
C LEU A 118 -61.99 -41.19 46.06
N ALA A 119 -61.23 -42.27 45.87
CA ALA A 119 -61.57 -43.31 44.90
C ALA A 119 -62.89 -44.01 45.27
N GLN A 120 -63.15 -44.23 46.56
CA GLN A 120 -64.39 -44.81 47.06
C GLN A 120 -65.61 -43.92 46.75
N LYS A 121 -65.50 -42.61 47.01
CA LYS A 121 -66.56 -41.64 46.66
C LYS A 121 -66.86 -41.64 45.16
N ALA A 122 -65.81 -41.69 44.33
CA ALA A 122 -65.89 -41.75 42.87
C ALA A 122 -66.27 -43.15 42.32
N ARG A 123 -66.49 -44.13 43.20
CA ARG A 123 -66.83 -45.53 42.90
C ARG A 123 -65.77 -46.27 42.07
N TYR A 124 -64.51 -45.83 42.11
CA TYR A 124 -63.41 -46.60 41.51
C TYR A 124 -63.04 -47.77 42.41
N ARG A 125 -62.99 -48.96 41.81
CA ARG A 125 -62.71 -50.22 42.49
C ARG A 125 -61.34 -50.77 42.18
N SER A 126 -60.79 -50.58 40.98
CA SER A 126 -59.46 -51.07 40.64
C SER A 126 -58.66 -50.05 39.83
N LEU A 127 -57.34 -50.20 39.82
CA LEU A 127 -56.39 -49.25 39.23
C LEU A 127 -55.27 -50.00 38.51
N ILE A 128 -54.86 -49.49 37.34
CA ILE A 128 -53.57 -49.84 36.72
C ILE A 128 -52.71 -48.58 36.72
N CYS A 129 -51.52 -48.65 37.32
CA CYS A 129 -50.52 -47.59 37.26
C CYS A 129 -49.36 -48.05 36.38
N VAL A 130 -48.98 -47.24 35.40
CA VAL A 130 -47.99 -47.57 34.37
C VAL A 130 -46.90 -46.49 34.35
N PRO A 131 -45.62 -46.86 34.35
CA PRO A 131 -44.53 -45.91 34.24
C PRO A 131 -44.40 -45.32 32.84
N LEU A 132 -43.97 -44.06 32.79
CA LEU A 132 -43.55 -43.35 31.58
C LEU A 132 -42.02 -43.30 31.57
N SER A 133 -41.41 -44.16 30.76
CA SER A 133 -39.95 -44.26 30.63
C SER A 133 -39.52 -43.76 29.25
N GLY A 134 -38.62 -42.79 29.23
CA GLY A 134 -37.89 -42.34 28.04
C GLY A 134 -36.83 -43.35 27.58
N MET A 135 -35.92 -42.91 26.71
CA MET A 135 -34.79 -43.74 26.30
C MET A 135 -33.81 -43.92 27.46
N ASP A 136 -33.46 -42.82 28.13
CA ASP A 136 -32.45 -42.78 29.20
C ASP A 136 -32.97 -42.10 30.48
N SER A 137 -34.24 -41.68 30.52
CA SER A 137 -34.83 -40.95 31.65
C SER A 137 -36.18 -41.52 32.09
N LEU A 138 -36.50 -41.40 33.38
CA LEU A 138 -37.83 -41.68 33.90
C LEU A 138 -38.60 -40.37 33.99
N LEU A 139 -39.79 -40.34 33.40
CA LEU A 139 -40.49 -39.07 33.15
C LEU A 139 -41.74 -38.92 34.00
N GLY A 140 -42.38 -40.04 34.38
CA GLY A 140 -43.63 -39.97 35.11
C GLY A 140 -44.37 -41.30 35.21
N THR A 141 -45.66 -41.22 35.50
CA THR A 141 -46.58 -42.37 35.47
C THR A 141 -47.95 -41.93 34.95
N PHE A 142 -48.70 -42.86 34.35
CA PHE A 142 -50.13 -42.67 34.13
C PHE A 142 -50.93 -43.75 34.85
N MET A 143 -52.15 -43.41 35.22
CA MET A 143 -53.07 -44.23 35.99
C MET A 143 -54.37 -44.39 35.22
N LEU A 144 -54.88 -45.62 35.20
CA LEU A 144 -56.16 -45.99 34.62
C LEU A 144 -57.07 -46.52 35.73
N TYR A 145 -58.25 -45.94 35.87
CA TYR A 145 -59.22 -46.26 36.90
C TYR A 145 -60.42 -47.02 36.35
N PHE A 146 -60.92 -47.96 37.15
CA PHE A 146 -62.04 -48.83 36.77
C PHE A 146 -63.03 -48.91 37.92
N ARG A 147 -64.33 -48.78 37.62
CA ARG A 147 -65.45 -48.93 38.58
C ARG A 147 -65.78 -50.40 38.88
N LYS A 148 -65.24 -51.32 38.07
CA LYS A 148 -65.30 -52.77 38.28
C LYS A 148 -63.96 -53.30 38.80
N ARG A 149 -63.97 -54.48 39.42
CA ARG A 149 -62.74 -55.25 39.67
C ARG A 149 -62.30 -55.86 38.35
N ILE A 150 -61.11 -55.50 37.89
CA ILE A 150 -60.52 -56.15 36.70
C ILE A 150 -59.47 -57.17 37.13
N ARG A 151 -59.02 -58.02 36.21
CA ARG A 151 -57.77 -58.78 36.33
C ARG A 151 -57.11 -58.72 34.94
N PRO A 152 -56.16 -57.81 34.71
CA PRO A 152 -55.55 -57.67 33.40
C PRO A 152 -54.73 -58.92 33.11
N ASP A 153 -54.95 -59.49 31.92
CA ASP A 153 -54.14 -60.57 31.40
C ASP A 153 -52.70 -60.10 31.10
N ALA A 154 -51.83 -61.04 30.75
CA ALA A 154 -50.43 -60.70 30.45
C ALA A 154 -50.31 -59.76 29.24
N GLY A 155 -51.17 -59.93 28.22
CA GLY A 155 -51.17 -59.13 26.99
C GLY A 155 -51.48 -57.66 27.24
N LEU A 156 -52.53 -57.35 28.02
CA LEU A 156 -52.88 -55.97 28.35
C LEU A 156 -51.78 -55.27 29.17
N ARG A 157 -51.13 -55.99 30.10
CA ARG A 157 -50.02 -55.44 30.89
C ARG A 157 -48.82 -55.09 30.01
N GLU A 158 -48.46 -55.97 29.09
CA GLU A 158 -47.36 -55.75 28.14
C GLU A 158 -47.68 -54.60 27.18
N THR A 159 -48.91 -54.52 26.67
CA THR A 159 -49.35 -53.45 25.78
C THR A 159 -49.34 -52.09 26.46
N LEU A 160 -49.89 -51.98 27.67
CA LEU A 160 -49.89 -50.72 28.42
C LEU A 160 -48.47 -50.28 28.79
N THR A 161 -47.58 -51.23 29.14
CA THR A 161 -46.16 -50.94 29.39
C THR A 161 -45.47 -50.44 28.13
N ALA A 162 -45.74 -51.04 26.97
CA ALA A 162 -45.21 -50.59 25.69
C ALA A 162 -45.69 -49.18 25.31
N ILE A 163 -46.98 -48.87 25.57
CA ILE A 163 -47.53 -47.53 25.41
C ILE A 163 -46.81 -46.54 26.34
N GLY A 164 -46.65 -46.87 27.62
CA GLY A 164 -45.93 -46.01 28.57
C GLY A 164 -44.50 -45.68 28.15
N LYS A 165 -43.78 -46.66 27.60
CA LYS A 165 -42.44 -46.46 27.04
C LYS A 165 -42.45 -45.55 25.80
N GLN A 166 -43.36 -45.78 24.86
CA GLN A 166 -43.42 -44.98 23.63
C GLN A 166 -43.80 -43.51 23.89
N LEU A 167 -44.66 -43.28 24.88
CA LEU A 167 -45.03 -41.94 25.31
C LEU A 167 -43.89 -41.24 26.02
N GLY A 168 -43.17 -41.94 26.89
CA GLY A 168 -41.97 -41.40 27.51
C GLY A 168 -40.95 -40.91 26.48
N ILE A 169 -40.62 -41.75 25.49
CA ILE A 169 -39.69 -41.38 24.41
C ILE A 169 -40.15 -40.13 23.63
N SER A 170 -41.45 -40.01 23.36
CA SER A 170 -41.99 -38.89 22.58
C SER A 170 -41.94 -37.56 23.33
N ILE A 171 -42.18 -37.58 24.64
CA ILE A 171 -42.09 -36.40 25.53
C ILE A 171 -40.63 -35.93 25.63
N GLU A 172 -39.71 -36.86 25.85
CA GLU A 172 -38.27 -36.58 25.90
C GLU A 172 -37.79 -35.95 24.59
N ARG A 173 -38.19 -36.49 23.44
CA ARG A 173 -37.85 -35.95 22.12
C ARG A 173 -38.41 -34.55 21.89
N SER A 174 -39.66 -34.28 22.29
CA SER A 174 -40.26 -32.94 22.16
C SER A 174 -39.52 -31.90 23.01
N ARG A 175 -39.14 -32.26 24.24
CA ARG A 175 -38.34 -31.41 25.13
C ARG A 175 -36.96 -31.13 24.54
N LEU A 176 -36.25 -32.16 24.08
CA LEU A 176 -34.94 -32.03 23.44
C LEU A 176 -35.01 -31.16 22.18
N PHE A 177 -36.00 -31.38 21.32
CA PHE A 177 -36.19 -30.58 20.11
C PHE A 177 -36.41 -29.10 20.42
N ARG A 178 -37.24 -28.78 21.42
CA ARG A 178 -37.47 -27.40 21.87
C ARG A 178 -36.17 -26.76 22.36
N GLN A 179 -35.41 -27.46 23.20
CA GLN A 179 -34.12 -26.99 23.71
C GLN A 179 -33.10 -26.75 22.58
N THR A 180 -32.98 -27.67 21.63
CA THR A 180 -32.10 -27.50 20.46
C THR A 180 -32.54 -26.34 19.58
N SER A 181 -33.85 -26.16 19.38
CA SER A 181 -34.38 -25.05 18.58
C SER A 181 -34.11 -23.70 19.24
N GLU A 182 -34.22 -23.60 20.56
CA GLU A 182 -33.86 -22.40 21.33
C GLU A 182 -32.36 -22.10 21.22
N GLN A 183 -31.51 -23.12 21.43
CA GLN A 183 -30.05 -22.99 21.27
C GLN A 183 -29.63 -22.54 19.85
N LEU A 184 -30.27 -23.08 18.81
CA LEU A 184 -30.01 -22.65 17.43
C LEU A 184 -30.37 -21.18 17.21
N LYS A 185 -31.49 -20.72 17.77
CA LYS A 185 -31.91 -19.32 17.69
C LYS A 185 -30.89 -18.40 18.37
N GLU A 186 -30.40 -18.77 19.55
CA GLU A 186 -29.35 -18.02 20.27
C GLU A 186 -28.05 -17.92 19.45
N LEU A 187 -27.58 -19.03 18.88
CA LEU A 187 -26.39 -19.06 18.05
C LEU A 187 -26.53 -18.20 16.78
N GLN A 188 -27.69 -18.22 16.14
CA GLN A 188 -27.98 -17.38 14.97
C GLN A 188 -27.93 -15.88 15.30
N ILE A 189 -28.44 -15.48 16.47
CA ILE A 189 -28.38 -14.09 16.95
C ILE A 189 -26.92 -13.68 17.17
N LEU A 190 -26.15 -14.48 17.90
CA LEU A 190 -24.73 -14.21 18.15
C LEU A 190 -23.93 -14.11 16.84
N GLN A 191 -24.20 -14.98 15.87
CA GLN A 191 -23.54 -14.94 14.57
C GLN A 191 -23.91 -13.67 13.78
N THR A 192 -25.17 -13.27 13.82
CA THR A 192 -25.66 -12.06 13.15
C THR A 192 -24.99 -10.81 13.72
N VAL A 193 -24.94 -10.70 15.05
CA VAL A 193 -24.25 -9.62 15.77
C VAL A 193 -22.76 -9.62 15.44
N ALA A 194 -22.08 -10.76 15.57
CA ALA A 194 -20.65 -10.86 15.25
C ALA A 194 -20.35 -10.41 13.81
N ASN A 195 -21.20 -10.80 12.85
CA ASN A 195 -21.03 -10.38 11.45
C ASN A 195 -21.25 -8.88 11.25
N ALA A 196 -22.26 -8.29 11.89
CA ALA A 196 -22.51 -6.85 11.82
C ALA A 196 -21.34 -6.06 12.40
N LEU A 197 -20.83 -6.47 13.56
CA LEU A 197 -19.68 -5.87 14.24
C LEU A 197 -18.38 -6.04 13.46
N ASN A 198 -18.19 -7.14 12.72
CA ASN A 198 -16.94 -7.44 12.00
C ASN A 198 -16.84 -6.82 10.61
N ARG A 199 -17.96 -6.51 9.95
CA ARG A 199 -17.95 -6.03 8.56
C ARG A 199 -18.03 -4.51 8.42
N SER A 200 -18.51 -3.80 9.43
CA SER A 200 -18.64 -2.34 9.36
C SER A 200 -17.32 -1.64 9.67
N ALA A 201 -16.94 -0.67 8.84
CA ALA A 201 -15.88 0.27 9.16
C ALA A 201 -16.33 1.33 10.20
N ASN A 202 -17.65 1.54 10.32
CA ASN A 202 -18.24 2.45 11.29
C ASN A 202 -18.82 1.67 12.47
N ILE A 203 -18.21 1.84 13.65
CA ILE A 203 -18.63 1.14 14.86
C ILE A 203 -20.05 1.51 15.29
N GLN A 204 -20.49 2.76 15.11
CA GLN A 204 -21.83 3.19 15.50
C GLN A 204 -22.91 2.46 14.69
N GLU A 205 -22.77 2.43 13.36
CA GLU A 205 -23.67 1.71 12.47
C GLU A 205 -23.69 0.19 12.78
N ALA A 206 -22.52 -0.37 13.10
CA ALA A 206 -22.41 -1.78 13.51
C ALA A 206 -23.17 -2.06 14.82
N LEU A 207 -23.11 -1.15 15.80
CA LEU A 207 -23.83 -1.28 17.06
C LEU A 207 -25.34 -1.14 16.86
N GLU A 208 -25.81 -0.19 16.05
CA GLU A 208 -27.22 0.01 15.74
C GLU A 208 -27.84 -1.22 15.06
N ARG A 209 -27.16 -1.78 14.05
CA ARG A 209 -27.58 -3.04 13.39
C ARG A 209 -27.59 -4.23 14.35
N SER A 210 -26.61 -4.28 15.25
CA SER A 210 -26.54 -5.35 16.26
C SER A 210 -27.70 -5.25 17.25
N LEU A 211 -28.04 -4.05 17.70
CA LEU A 211 -29.20 -3.79 18.56
C LEU A 211 -30.50 -4.18 17.86
N GLU A 212 -30.69 -3.76 16.61
CA GLU A 212 -31.86 -4.13 15.80
C GLU A 212 -32.06 -5.65 15.72
N ALA A 213 -30.99 -6.39 15.40
CA ALA A 213 -31.04 -7.84 15.28
C ALA A 213 -31.44 -8.52 16.60
N VAL A 214 -30.83 -8.09 17.72
CA VAL A 214 -31.10 -8.67 19.04
C VAL A 214 -32.51 -8.34 19.50
N ILE A 215 -32.93 -7.08 19.35
CA ILE A 215 -34.23 -6.61 19.82
C ILE A 215 -35.35 -7.29 19.04
N THR A 216 -35.21 -7.39 17.72
CA THR A 216 -36.20 -8.04 16.85
C THR A 216 -36.27 -9.55 17.13
N ALA A 217 -35.13 -10.24 17.19
CA ALA A 217 -35.11 -11.69 17.33
C ALA A 217 -35.59 -12.16 18.72
N MET A 218 -35.29 -11.40 19.77
CA MET A 218 -35.69 -11.71 21.15
C MET A 218 -37.06 -11.13 21.52
N ASN A 219 -37.73 -10.41 20.61
CA ASN A 219 -38.98 -9.70 20.88
C ASN A 219 -38.85 -8.75 22.08
N MET A 220 -37.75 -7.99 22.12
CA MET A 220 -37.52 -6.95 23.12
C MET A 220 -38.17 -5.64 22.65
N ARG A 221 -38.43 -4.73 23.58
CA ARG A 221 -39.07 -3.45 23.27
C ARG A 221 -38.08 -2.46 22.68
N CYS A 222 -36.96 -2.27 23.37
CA CYS A 222 -35.89 -1.35 22.96
C CYS A 222 -34.56 -1.70 23.63
N GLY A 223 -33.49 -1.07 23.16
CA GLY A 223 -32.17 -1.20 23.74
C GLY A 223 -31.20 -0.14 23.28
N TRP A 224 -30.15 0.07 24.06
CA TRP A 224 -29.14 1.09 23.79
C TRP A 224 -27.78 0.77 24.42
N VAL A 225 -26.71 1.27 23.80
CA VAL A 225 -25.34 1.11 24.27
C VAL A 225 -24.81 2.47 24.73
N VAL A 226 -24.27 2.52 25.95
CA VAL A 226 -23.59 3.69 26.50
C VAL A 226 -22.12 3.36 26.71
N LEU A 227 -21.24 4.24 26.24
CA LEU A 227 -19.80 4.14 26.44
C LEU A 227 -19.32 5.13 27.50
N LEU A 228 -18.32 4.71 28.26
CA LEU A 228 -17.68 5.48 29.31
C LEU A 228 -16.50 6.24 28.69
N ASP A 229 -16.53 7.58 28.75
CA ASP A 229 -15.40 8.42 28.39
C ASP A 229 -14.68 8.91 29.66
N GLY A 230 -13.51 8.31 29.93
CA GLY A 230 -12.57 8.76 30.98
C GLY A 230 -13.18 8.90 32.38
N PHE A 231 -14.25 8.16 32.70
CA PHE A 231 -15.01 8.24 33.97
C PHE A 231 -15.73 9.57 34.24
N GLN A 232 -15.79 10.50 33.27
CA GLN A 232 -16.41 11.82 33.46
C GLN A 232 -17.68 12.05 32.64
N LYS A 233 -17.81 11.38 31.49
CA LYS A 233 -18.99 11.52 30.61
C LYS A 233 -19.44 10.17 30.07
N ASN A 234 -20.75 9.98 30.08
CA ASN A 234 -21.41 8.87 29.40
C ASN A 234 -21.82 9.33 28.01
N ARG A 235 -21.47 8.56 26.98
CA ARG A 235 -21.88 8.83 25.59
C ARG A 235 -22.79 7.73 25.08
N LEU A 236 -23.98 8.10 24.62
CA LEU A 236 -24.83 7.18 23.86
C LEU A 236 -24.11 6.83 22.55
N ALA A 237 -23.81 5.54 22.36
CA ALA A 237 -23.09 5.07 21.17
C ALA A 237 -24.03 4.49 20.11
N ALA A 238 -25.16 3.92 20.52
CA ALA A 238 -26.20 3.41 19.63
C ALA A 238 -27.50 3.21 20.41
N SER A 239 -28.63 3.29 19.73
CA SER A 239 -29.94 2.93 20.27
C SER A 239 -30.86 2.36 19.19
N TYR A 240 -31.86 1.60 19.60
CA TYR A 240 -32.89 1.08 18.71
C TYR A 240 -34.23 1.02 19.43
N ASN A 241 -35.27 1.55 18.77
CA ASN A 241 -36.61 1.78 19.34
C ASN A 241 -36.60 2.53 20.68
N LEU A 242 -35.63 3.44 20.88
CA LEU A 242 -35.58 4.26 22.08
C LEU A 242 -36.76 5.24 22.07
N PRO A 243 -37.56 5.32 23.14
CA PRO A 243 -38.67 6.26 23.25
C PRO A 243 -38.18 7.71 23.10
N PRO A 244 -38.94 8.60 22.43
CA PRO A 244 -38.58 10.01 22.28
C PRO A 244 -38.41 10.74 23.63
N GLU A 245 -39.11 10.29 24.67
CA GLU A 245 -39.04 10.86 26.03
C GLU A 245 -37.72 10.50 26.76
N LEU A 246 -36.93 9.59 26.19
CA LEU A 246 -35.55 9.30 26.59
C LEU A 246 -34.58 9.97 25.60
N ASP A 247 -34.71 11.29 25.41
CA ASP A 247 -33.89 12.06 24.44
C ASP A 247 -32.39 11.99 24.79
N PRO A 248 -31.52 11.55 23.87
CA PRO A 248 -30.06 11.58 24.03
C PRO A 248 -29.47 12.93 24.45
N ALA A 249 -30.12 14.07 24.12
CA ALA A 249 -29.67 15.41 24.50
C ALA A 249 -29.66 15.61 26.04
N ASP A 250 -30.63 15.01 26.75
CA ASP A 250 -30.70 15.03 28.21
C ASP A 250 -29.62 14.15 28.88
N TRP A 251 -28.96 13.28 28.13
CA TRP A 251 -27.98 12.34 28.68
C TRP A 251 -26.61 13.01 28.86
N SER A 252 -26.33 14.07 28.10
CA SER A 252 -25.17 14.95 28.31
C SER A 252 -25.23 15.68 29.67
N ALA A 253 -26.43 15.85 30.23
CA ALA A 253 -26.66 16.38 31.57
C ALA A 253 -26.54 15.33 32.68
N MET A 254 -26.37 14.03 32.36
CA MET A 254 -26.03 12.97 33.33
C MET A 254 -24.57 13.09 33.80
N ARG A 255 -24.22 14.23 34.37
CA ARG A 255 -23.05 14.33 35.23
C ARG A 255 -23.35 13.46 36.45
N THR A 256 -22.63 12.35 36.53
CA THR A 256 -22.42 11.46 37.68
C THR A 256 -23.57 10.50 38.11
N HIS A 257 -23.25 9.21 38.03
CA HIS A 257 -23.88 8.02 38.66
C HIS A 257 -25.24 7.52 38.12
N CYS A 258 -25.22 6.88 36.95
CA CYS A 258 -26.22 5.84 36.67
C CYS A 258 -25.98 4.64 37.61
N ARG A 259 -26.97 4.29 38.45
CA ARG A 259 -26.88 3.16 39.41
C ARG A 259 -26.50 1.84 38.73
N CYS A 260 -26.92 1.65 37.47
CA CYS A 260 -26.55 0.47 36.69
C CYS A 260 -25.04 0.42 36.41
N ILE A 261 -24.43 1.56 36.08
CA ILE A 261 -22.98 1.67 35.83
C ILE A 261 -22.20 1.46 37.14
N GLU A 262 -22.66 2.05 38.25
CA GLU A 262 -22.05 1.86 39.58
C GLU A 262 -22.08 0.37 40.01
N LEU A 263 -23.21 -0.31 39.85
CA LEU A 263 -23.34 -1.73 40.19
C LEU A 263 -22.45 -2.63 39.31
N LEU A 264 -22.31 -2.29 38.02
CA LEU A 264 -21.41 -2.98 37.10
C LEU A 264 -19.93 -2.78 37.46
N GLN A 265 -19.56 -1.58 37.92
CA GLN A 265 -18.20 -1.30 38.41
C GLN A 265 -17.88 -2.04 39.72
N LEU A 266 -18.86 -2.19 40.62
CA LEU A 266 -18.71 -2.94 41.87
C LEU A 266 -18.73 -4.47 41.67
N GLY A 267 -18.84 -4.95 40.43
CA GLY A 267 -18.88 -6.39 40.12
C GLY A 267 -20.15 -7.10 40.61
N LYS A 268 -21.20 -6.35 40.98
CA LYS A 268 -22.45 -6.89 41.52
C LYS A 268 -23.42 -7.30 40.41
N LEU A 269 -23.02 -8.31 39.63
CA LEU A 269 -23.72 -8.79 38.43
C LEU A 269 -25.14 -9.31 38.71
N ASP A 270 -25.35 -10.02 39.83
CA ASP A 270 -26.67 -10.57 40.20
C ASP A 270 -27.73 -9.50 40.48
N THR A 271 -27.30 -8.28 40.83
CA THR A 271 -28.19 -7.15 41.09
C THR A 271 -28.62 -6.42 39.81
N ALA A 272 -27.89 -6.61 38.70
CA ALA A 272 -28.15 -5.93 37.42
C ALA A 272 -29.29 -6.56 36.60
N ILE A 273 -29.67 -7.81 36.90
CA ILE A 273 -30.78 -8.55 36.25
C ILE A 273 -32.16 -8.04 36.74
N LYS A 274 -32.23 -7.44 37.94
CA LYS A 274 -33.49 -7.03 38.61
C LYS A 274 -33.55 -5.53 38.89
N ILE A 275 -33.15 -4.67 37.96
CA ILE A 275 -33.28 -3.23 38.21
C ILE A 275 -34.71 -2.78 37.86
N VAL A 276 -35.62 -3.03 38.82
CA VAL A 276 -36.98 -2.44 38.93
C VAL A 276 -36.90 -0.97 39.41
N GLU A 277 -35.68 -0.46 39.69
CA GLU A 277 -35.45 0.82 40.37
C GLU A 277 -34.55 1.81 39.60
N CYS A 278 -34.50 1.75 38.27
CA CYS A 278 -33.89 2.84 37.53
C CYS A 278 -34.80 4.08 37.65
N GLN A 279 -34.37 5.07 38.44
CA GLN A 279 -35.13 6.31 38.68
C GLN A 279 -35.46 7.06 37.38
N GLN A 280 -34.67 6.88 36.31
CA GLN A 280 -34.91 7.53 35.02
C GLN A 280 -35.98 6.81 34.19
N LEU A 281 -35.96 5.47 34.16
CA LEU A 281 -37.06 4.71 33.52
C LEU A 281 -38.39 4.95 34.25
N LYS A 282 -38.37 5.19 35.57
CA LYS A 282 -39.53 5.60 36.36
C LYS A 282 -40.07 7.00 36.02
N LYS A 283 -39.26 7.91 35.47
CA LYS A 283 -39.71 9.25 35.03
C LYS A 283 -40.41 9.22 33.67
N VAL A 284 -40.14 8.18 32.87
CA VAL A 284 -40.63 8.04 31.49
C VAL A 284 -41.82 7.07 31.38
N THR A 285 -42.30 6.51 32.50
CA THR A 285 -43.49 5.67 32.49
C THR A 285 -44.76 6.50 32.24
N SER A 286 -45.23 6.53 31.00
CA SER A 286 -46.61 6.92 30.65
C SER A 286 -47.58 5.80 31.06
N PRO A 287 -48.87 6.08 31.34
CA PRO A 287 -49.91 5.07 31.53
C PRO A 287 -49.99 4.03 30.39
N ASP A 288 -49.59 4.42 29.17
CA ASP A 288 -49.54 3.55 28.00
C ASP A 288 -48.21 2.76 27.88
N TYR A 289 -47.21 3.09 28.69
CA TYR A 289 -45.82 2.59 28.59
C TYR A 289 -45.20 2.27 29.98
N PRO A 290 -45.67 1.24 30.71
CA PRO A 290 -45.06 0.93 31.99
C PRO A 290 -43.80 0.06 31.81
N TYR A 291 -42.63 0.67 32.06
CA TYR A 291 -41.33 0.01 32.15
C TYR A 291 -41.18 -0.65 33.52
N HIS A 292 -41.32 -1.98 33.58
CA HIS A 292 -41.29 -2.72 34.85
C HIS A 292 -39.97 -3.44 35.11
N SER A 293 -39.16 -3.70 34.08
CA SER A 293 -37.84 -4.33 34.20
C SER A 293 -36.93 -3.91 33.04
N HIS A 294 -35.62 -3.90 33.26
CA HIS A 294 -34.60 -3.79 32.22
C HIS A 294 -33.33 -4.52 32.69
N ALA A 295 -32.53 -4.99 31.74
CA ALA A 295 -31.20 -5.54 32.02
C ALA A 295 -30.12 -4.55 31.59
N SER A 296 -29.16 -4.31 32.48
CA SER A 296 -27.93 -3.60 32.15
C SER A 296 -26.78 -4.60 32.13
N ILE A 297 -26.24 -4.83 30.94
CA ILE A 297 -25.16 -5.76 30.65
C ILE A 297 -23.84 -4.99 30.50
N PRO A 298 -22.73 -5.43 31.11
CA PRO A 298 -21.44 -4.77 30.92
C PRO A 298 -20.92 -4.99 29.49
N VAL A 299 -20.35 -3.94 28.90
CA VAL A 299 -19.57 -4.03 27.67
C VAL A 299 -18.10 -3.98 28.06
N ARG A 300 -17.36 -5.07 27.79
CA ARG A 300 -15.98 -5.24 28.25
C ARG A 300 -15.02 -5.62 27.13
N ALA A 301 -13.81 -5.08 27.19
CA ALA A 301 -12.66 -5.60 26.45
C ALA A 301 -11.67 -6.19 27.46
N GLY A 302 -11.63 -7.53 27.55
CA GLY A 302 -10.90 -8.23 28.61
C GLY A 302 -11.45 -7.84 29.99
N THR A 303 -10.61 -7.28 30.86
CA THR A 303 -10.99 -6.82 32.19
C THR A 303 -11.49 -5.37 32.23
N MET A 304 -11.34 -4.62 31.13
CA MET A 304 -11.70 -3.21 31.06
C MET A 304 -13.20 -3.04 30.76
N LEU A 305 -13.92 -2.32 31.63
CA LEU A 305 -15.30 -1.92 31.40
C LEU A 305 -15.35 -0.70 30.47
N LEU A 306 -15.84 -0.89 29.25
CA LEU A 306 -15.96 0.17 28.24
C LEU A 306 -17.33 0.87 28.30
N GLY A 307 -18.34 0.20 28.84
CA GLY A 307 -19.72 0.69 28.76
C GLY A 307 -20.75 -0.27 29.31
N ASN A 308 -22.01 -0.01 28.99
CA ASN A 308 -23.10 -0.94 29.20
C ASN A 308 -24.06 -1.02 28.00
N LEU A 309 -24.63 -2.21 27.82
CA LEU A 309 -25.72 -2.52 26.93
C LEU A 309 -26.98 -2.63 27.77
N ASN A 310 -28.01 -1.86 27.44
CA ASN A 310 -29.27 -1.83 28.16
C ASN A 310 -30.36 -2.40 27.26
N ILE A 311 -31.14 -3.34 27.79
CA ILE A 311 -32.21 -4.02 27.05
C ILE A 311 -33.48 -4.00 27.90
N VAL A 312 -34.59 -3.66 27.25
CA VAL A 312 -35.90 -3.54 27.87
C VAL A 312 -36.85 -4.57 27.28
N PRO A 313 -37.39 -5.51 28.08
CA PRO A 313 -38.39 -6.46 27.62
C PRO A 313 -39.78 -5.81 27.46
N PRO A 314 -40.74 -6.49 26.82
CA PRO A 314 -42.14 -6.05 26.76
C PRO A 314 -42.77 -5.94 28.17
N SER A 315 -43.79 -5.07 28.31
CA SER A 315 -44.50 -4.90 29.58
C SER A 315 -45.06 -6.22 30.11
N GLY A 316 -44.85 -6.50 31.40
CA GLY A 316 -45.26 -7.77 32.03
C GLY A 316 -44.27 -8.94 31.86
N SER A 317 -43.21 -8.77 31.07
CA SER A 317 -42.15 -9.78 30.91
C SER A 317 -40.94 -9.51 31.81
N ALA A 318 -40.25 -10.57 32.22
CA ALA A 318 -39.02 -10.50 33.01
C ALA A 318 -37.81 -11.00 32.21
N ILE A 319 -36.63 -10.43 32.47
CA ILE A 319 -35.35 -10.96 31.96
C ILE A 319 -35.07 -12.26 32.72
N THR A 320 -34.95 -13.38 32.00
CA THR A 320 -34.51 -14.66 32.58
C THR A 320 -32.99 -14.74 32.66
N ILE A 321 -32.47 -15.70 33.44
CA ILE A 321 -31.02 -15.93 33.54
C ILE A 321 -30.44 -16.34 32.17
N GLU A 322 -31.20 -17.13 31.40
CA GLU A 322 -30.83 -17.56 30.06
C GLU A 322 -30.68 -16.36 29.11
N ASN A 323 -31.68 -15.46 29.08
CA ASN A 323 -31.62 -14.24 28.29
C ASN A 323 -30.43 -13.36 28.69
N TYR A 324 -30.13 -13.25 29.99
CA TYR A 324 -29.00 -12.47 30.47
C TYR A 324 -27.65 -13.03 29.99
N ARG A 325 -27.47 -14.36 29.96
CA ARG A 325 -26.24 -14.99 29.44
C ARG A 325 -26.01 -14.68 27.97
N LEU A 326 -27.08 -14.73 27.16
CA LEU A 326 -27.01 -14.34 25.75
C LEU A 326 -26.61 -12.88 25.61
N PHE A 327 -27.28 -11.97 26.34
CA PHE A 327 -26.97 -10.55 26.28
C PHE A 327 -25.57 -10.23 26.77
N SER A 328 -25.07 -10.92 27.82
CA SER A 328 -23.68 -10.82 28.27
C SER A 328 -22.69 -11.17 27.17
N SER A 329 -22.95 -12.27 26.44
CA SER A 329 -22.10 -12.68 25.32
C SER A 329 -22.09 -11.62 24.21
N ILE A 330 -23.23 -10.98 23.96
CA ILE A 330 -23.33 -9.84 23.02
C ILE A 330 -22.55 -8.63 23.55
N GLY A 331 -22.64 -8.31 24.84
CA GLY A 331 -21.88 -7.24 25.49
C GLY A 331 -20.38 -7.41 25.35
N ASP A 332 -19.87 -8.65 25.50
CA ASP A 332 -18.47 -8.98 25.30
C ASP A 332 -18.05 -8.82 23.82
N GLN A 333 -18.87 -9.29 22.87
CA GLN A 333 -18.60 -9.11 21.44
C GLN A 333 -18.55 -7.62 21.04
N ILE A 334 -19.47 -6.82 21.57
CA ILE A 334 -19.48 -5.37 21.38
C ILE A 334 -18.18 -4.75 21.92
N GLY A 335 -17.73 -5.16 23.09
CA GLY A 335 -16.51 -4.64 23.70
C GLY A 335 -15.25 -4.95 22.90
N VAL A 336 -15.12 -6.19 22.40
CA VAL A 336 -14.03 -6.59 21.49
C VAL A 336 -14.04 -5.76 20.20
N ALA A 337 -15.22 -5.52 19.62
CA ALA A 337 -15.35 -4.74 18.38
C ALA A 337 -14.94 -3.28 18.57
N ILE A 338 -15.29 -2.67 19.70
CA ILE A 338 -14.91 -1.29 20.04
C ILE A 338 -13.40 -1.18 20.23
N GLU A 339 -12.78 -2.10 20.98
CA GLU A 339 -11.33 -2.06 21.20
C GLU A 339 -10.56 -2.23 19.88
N ARG A 340 -11.03 -3.12 19.00
CA ARG A 340 -10.46 -3.24 17.65
C ARG A 340 -10.55 -1.94 16.85
N ALA A 341 -11.71 -1.26 16.88
CA ALA A 341 -11.89 0.01 16.18
C ALA A 341 -10.94 1.09 16.73
N ARG A 342 -10.74 1.13 18.05
CA ARG A 342 -9.78 2.03 18.70
C ARG A 342 -8.34 1.75 18.26
N LEU A 343 -7.90 0.49 18.30
CA LEU A 343 -6.55 0.09 17.86
C LEU A 343 -6.34 0.41 16.37
N TYR A 344 -7.37 0.24 15.54
CA TYR A 344 -7.32 0.59 14.13
C TYR A 344 -7.12 2.09 13.90
N GLU A 345 -7.87 2.96 14.59
CA GLU A 345 -7.69 4.41 14.48
C GLU A 345 -6.31 4.84 14.99
N GLN A 346 -5.83 4.29 16.11
CA GLN A 346 -4.47 4.55 16.60
C GLN A 346 -3.39 4.18 15.57
N ALA A 347 -3.49 2.99 14.97
CA ALA A 347 -2.56 2.54 13.94
C ALA A 347 -2.64 3.42 12.67
N LYS A 348 -3.83 3.89 12.32
CA LYS A 348 -4.06 4.79 11.17
C LYS A 348 -3.48 6.18 11.42
N GLU A 349 -3.67 6.75 12.60
CA GLU A 349 -3.08 8.03 13.00
C GLU A 349 -1.55 7.96 12.99
N GLN A 350 -0.98 6.88 13.55
CA GLN A 350 0.46 6.64 13.54
C GLN A 350 1.01 6.55 12.11
N ARG A 351 0.38 5.75 11.22
CA ARG A 351 0.78 5.67 9.80
C ARG A 351 0.69 7.01 9.08
N THR A 352 -0.35 7.79 9.37
CA THR A 352 -0.52 9.12 8.77
C THR A 352 0.61 10.06 9.18
N ARG A 353 1.00 10.02 10.47
CA ARG A 353 2.13 10.79 10.98
C ARG A 353 3.45 10.35 10.33
N GLU A 354 3.71 9.05 10.21
CA GLU A 354 4.90 8.52 9.53
C GLU A 354 4.96 8.98 8.06
N GLN A 355 3.85 8.90 7.33
CA GLN A 355 3.76 9.38 5.95
C GLN A 355 4.06 10.88 5.84
N GLN A 356 3.55 11.69 6.77
CA GLN A 356 3.84 13.13 6.80
C GLN A 356 5.32 13.42 7.05
N ILE A 357 5.97 12.68 7.96
CA ILE A 357 7.40 12.80 8.22
C ILE A 357 8.20 12.46 6.96
N LEU A 358 7.90 11.34 6.30
CA LEU A 358 8.60 10.89 5.09
C LEU A 358 8.40 11.84 3.90
N LEU A 359 7.19 12.37 3.71
CA LEU A 359 6.91 13.35 2.66
C LEU A 359 7.62 14.67 2.95
N GLY A 360 7.57 15.17 4.19
CA GLY A 360 8.26 16.39 4.60
C GLY A 360 9.77 16.28 4.43
N HIS A 361 10.36 15.15 4.86
CA HIS A 361 11.77 14.86 4.66
C HIS A 361 12.14 14.83 3.18
N GLY A 362 11.41 14.07 2.36
CA GLY A 362 11.63 14.01 0.91
C GLY A 362 11.59 15.39 0.26
N GLN A 363 10.61 16.24 0.61
CA GLN A 363 10.51 17.61 0.11
C GLN A 363 11.67 18.51 0.52
N MET A 364 12.20 18.36 1.74
CA MET A 364 13.38 19.12 2.19
C MET A 364 14.63 18.73 1.39
N LEU A 365 14.75 17.45 1.03
CA LEU A 365 15.88 16.95 0.26
C LEU A 365 15.79 17.29 -1.24
N LEU A 366 14.58 17.51 -1.78
CA LEU A 366 14.38 17.83 -3.19
C LEU A 366 15.04 19.17 -3.56
N GLY A 367 15.98 19.12 -4.50
CA GLY A 367 16.64 20.31 -5.04
C GLY A 367 17.79 20.83 -4.17
N GLU A 368 18.06 20.23 -3.01
CA GLU A 368 19.26 20.53 -2.24
C GLU A 368 20.50 20.00 -2.97
N ARG A 369 21.53 20.85 -3.04
CA ARG A 369 22.78 20.57 -3.77
C ARG A 369 23.98 20.49 -2.85
N LYS A 370 23.83 20.80 -1.57
CA LYS A 370 24.91 20.75 -0.60
C LYS A 370 24.75 19.50 0.24
N LEU A 371 25.71 18.59 0.11
CA LEU A 371 25.79 17.37 0.90
C LEU A 371 25.60 17.64 2.40
N GLN A 372 26.33 18.62 2.96
CA GLN A 372 26.23 18.92 4.39
C GLN A 372 24.81 19.34 4.83
N THR A 373 24.06 20.03 3.97
CA THR A 373 22.69 20.45 4.29
C THR A 373 21.75 19.24 4.36
N ILE A 374 21.83 18.33 3.37
CA ILE A 374 21.07 17.08 3.34
C ILE A 374 21.29 16.29 4.63
N LEU A 375 22.55 16.16 5.02
CA LEU A 375 22.97 15.41 6.19
C LEU A 375 22.42 16.01 7.48
N ASN A 376 22.59 17.33 7.67
CA ASN A 376 22.12 18.02 8.87
C ASN A 376 20.58 18.02 8.98
N GLN A 377 19.87 18.20 7.86
CA GLN A 377 18.41 18.13 7.83
C GLN A 377 17.90 16.72 8.14
N THR A 378 18.53 15.68 7.57
CA THR A 378 18.19 14.28 7.83
C THR A 378 18.30 13.97 9.33
N ILE A 379 19.44 14.28 9.95
CA ILE A 379 19.66 14.02 11.38
C ILE A 379 18.62 14.72 12.25
N LYS A 380 18.27 15.98 11.91
CA LYS A 380 17.24 16.72 12.65
C LYS A 380 15.88 16.05 12.55
N VAL A 381 15.47 15.63 11.35
CA VAL A 381 14.20 14.91 11.17
C VAL A 381 14.21 13.57 11.91
N VAL A 382 15.32 12.84 11.87
CA VAL A 382 15.49 11.57 12.61
C VAL A 382 15.34 11.79 14.12
N SER A 383 15.99 12.82 14.66
CA SER A 383 15.86 13.22 16.06
C SER A 383 14.42 13.52 16.46
N ASP A 384 13.75 14.39 15.71
CA ASP A 384 12.38 14.81 16.01
C ASP A 384 11.38 13.66 15.83
N ALA A 385 11.59 12.79 14.84
CA ALA A 385 10.72 11.65 14.54
C ALA A 385 10.82 10.54 15.60
N LEU A 386 12.04 10.18 16.01
CA LEU A 386 12.29 9.09 16.94
C LEU A 386 12.44 9.55 18.39
N GLN A 387 12.44 10.85 18.65
CA GLN A 387 12.66 11.44 19.98
C GLN A 387 13.97 10.89 20.58
N VAL A 388 15.06 11.04 19.82
CA VAL A 388 16.40 10.60 20.22
C VAL A 388 17.31 11.82 20.38
N GLU A 389 18.09 11.84 21.46
CA GLU A 389 18.98 12.97 21.77
C GLU A 389 20.33 12.85 21.06
N TYR A 390 20.69 11.64 20.63
CA TYR A 390 22.00 11.31 20.06
C TYR A 390 21.84 10.58 18.73
N ALA A 391 22.44 11.12 17.69
CA ALA A 391 22.45 10.51 16.36
C ALA A 391 23.76 10.76 15.63
N ILE A 392 24.17 9.81 14.79
CA ILE A 392 25.36 9.89 13.94
C ILE A 392 24.98 9.46 12.54
N LEU A 393 25.50 10.17 11.55
CA LEU A 393 25.43 9.78 10.15
C LEU A 393 26.84 9.65 9.59
N ALA A 394 27.16 8.44 9.14
CA ALA A 394 28.44 8.08 8.56
C ALA A 394 28.28 7.74 7.07
N LEU A 395 29.25 8.17 6.25
CA LEU A 395 29.34 7.82 4.84
C LEU A 395 30.59 6.98 4.56
N VAL A 396 30.46 6.06 3.59
CA VAL A 396 31.61 5.38 2.97
C VAL A 396 32.38 6.42 2.15
N ALA A 397 33.69 6.52 2.36
CA ALA A 397 34.60 7.32 1.56
C ALA A 397 35.14 6.51 0.36
N VAL A 398 35.80 7.21 -0.56
CA VAL A 398 36.24 6.66 -1.86
C VAL A 398 37.35 5.60 -1.70
N ASP A 399 38.13 5.67 -0.63
CA ASP A 399 39.16 4.69 -0.26
C ASP A 399 38.59 3.47 0.50
N GLY A 400 37.27 3.40 0.69
CA GLY A 400 36.59 2.37 1.46
C GLY A 400 36.58 2.62 2.98
N ASN A 401 37.24 3.68 3.46
CA ASN A 401 37.19 4.08 4.86
C ASN A 401 35.88 4.83 5.16
N PHE A 402 35.43 4.82 6.41
CA PHE A 402 34.21 5.52 6.80
C PHE A 402 34.55 6.84 7.47
N SER A 403 33.83 7.90 7.10
CA SER A 403 33.96 9.18 7.79
C SER A 403 32.60 9.60 8.35
N MET A 404 32.59 9.95 9.63
CA MET A 404 31.45 10.64 10.22
C MET A 404 31.30 11.98 9.51
N LYS A 405 30.10 12.28 9.04
CA LYS A 405 29.83 13.53 8.31
C LYS A 405 28.99 14.51 9.11
N THR A 406 28.15 14.02 10.00
CA THR A 406 27.34 14.85 10.88
C THR A 406 26.91 14.03 12.09
N ASP A 407 26.65 14.74 13.18
CA ASP A 407 26.26 14.19 14.46
C ASP A 407 25.26 15.14 15.16
N LEU A 408 24.53 14.60 16.13
CA LEU A 408 23.61 15.35 16.99
C LEU A 408 23.79 14.90 18.43
N GLY A 409 23.77 15.87 19.34
CA GLY A 409 23.88 15.63 20.78
C GLY A 409 25.32 15.53 21.29
N PHE A 410 26.31 15.48 20.39
CA PHE A 410 27.72 15.41 20.77
C PHE A 410 28.39 16.80 20.73
N SER A 411 29.40 17.02 21.58
CA SER A 411 30.12 18.29 21.63
C SER A 411 31.09 18.44 20.47
N SER A 412 31.07 19.59 19.79
CA SER A 412 31.88 19.88 18.60
C SER A 412 33.41 19.78 18.77
N SER A 413 33.91 19.81 20.01
CA SER A 413 35.35 19.69 20.32
C SER A 413 35.89 18.26 20.34
N LYS A 414 35.02 17.23 20.34
CA LYS A 414 35.40 15.80 20.46
C LYS A 414 34.84 14.93 19.31
N THR A 415 34.32 15.56 18.26
CA THR A 415 33.76 14.90 17.06
C THR A 415 34.73 13.89 16.44
N GLN A 416 36.02 14.19 16.45
CA GLN A 416 37.07 13.30 15.92
C GLN A 416 37.27 12.07 16.82
N ASP A 417 37.31 12.26 18.14
CA ASP A 417 37.47 11.18 19.12
C ASP A 417 36.29 10.18 19.08
N ILE A 418 35.09 10.69 18.79
CA ILE A 418 33.86 9.89 18.61
C ILE A 418 33.95 9.04 17.34
N ALA A 419 34.42 9.63 16.24
CA ALA A 419 34.64 8.93 14.98
C ALA A 419 35.64 7.78 15.18
N ASP A 420 36.75 8.03 15.88
CA ASP A 420 37.81 7.02 16.09
C ASP A 420 37.35 5.81 16.92
N VAL A 421 36.37 6.02 17.81
CA VAL A 421 35.82 4.96 18.68
C VAL A 421 34.66 4.22 18.03
N LEU A 422 33.78 4.92 17.31
CA LEU A 422 32.56 4.36 16.71
C LEU A 422 32.70 3.89 15.25
N LEU A 423 33.75 4.32 14.54
CA LEU A 423 34.02 3.94 13.14
C LEU A 423 35.24 3.02 13.03
N THR A 424 35.24 1.96 13.82
CA THR A 424 36.19 0.85 13.66
C THR A 424 35.61 -0.24 12.74
N ASP A 425 36.45 -1.05 12.10
CA ASP A 425 36.03 -2.14 11.19
C ASP A 425 35.08 -3.18 11.83
N ASN A 426 35.05 -3.24 13.18
CA ASN A 426 34.20 -4.13 13.96
C ASN A 426 33.02 -3.42 14.63
N SER A 427 32.75 -2.15 14.30
CA SER A 427 31.65 -1.41 14.90
C SER A 427 30.28 -1.88 14.39
N ALA A 428 29.24 -1.66 15.18
CA ALA A 428 27.86 -1.98 14.79
C ALA A 428 27.40 -1.15 13.57
N ILE A 429 28.00 0.03 13.34
CA ILE A 429 27.83 0.82 12.11
C ILE A 429 28.39 0.06 10.90
N PHE A 430 29.59 -0.50 11.01
CA PHE A 430 30.19 -1.29 9.94
C PHE A 430 29.41 -2.58 9.68
N GLN A 431 28.94 -3.21 10.76
CA GLN A 431 28.10 -4.40 10.65
C GLN A 431 26.84 -4.11 9.83
N SER A 432 26.10 -3.03 10.13
CA SER A 432 24.85 -2.69 9.43
C SER A 432 25.05 -2.49 7.92
N ILE A 433 26.17 -1.86 7.54
CA ILE A 433 26.57 -1.64 6.15
C ILE A 433 26.95 -2.95 5.46
N ARG A 434 27.75 -3.80 6.12
CA ARG A 434 28.21 -5.08 5.58
C ARG A 434 27.07 -6.07 5.38
N VAL A 435 26.16 -6.18 6.35
CA VAL A 435 25.02 -7.10 6.28
C VAL A 435 23.82 -6.51 5.55
N LYS A 436 23.84 -5.19 5.29
CA LYS A 436 22.75 -4.42 4.65
C LYS A 436 21.41 -4.57 5.38
N MET A 437 21.46 -4.70 6.70
CA MET A 437 20.30 -4.87 7.58
C MET A 437 20.45 -3.98 8.83
N PRO A 438 19.33 -3.58 9.46
CA PRO A 438 19.37 -2.90 10.74
C PRO A 438 20.09 -3.72 11.81
N VAL A 439 20.88 -3.05 12.65
CA VAL A 439 21.52 -3.60 13.84
C VAL A 439 20.93 -2.92 15.06
N ILE A 440 20.48 -3.73 16.02
CA ILE A 440 19.74 -3.29 17.21
C ILE A 440 20.46 -3.79 18.44
N ASN A 441 20.91 -2.87 19.28
CA ASN A 441 21.56 -3.19 20.54
C ASN A 441 20.69 -2.65 21.68
N LEU A 442 20.17 -3.54 22.51
CA LEU A 442 19.26 -3.19 23.61
C LEU A 442 20.00 -2.74 24.88
N ASP A 443 21.24 -3.19 25.05
CA ASP A 443 22.16 -2.76 26.10
C ASP A 443 23.62 -2.91 25.65
N LEU A 444 24.25 -1.78 25.32
CA LEU A 444 25.64 -1.67 24.90
C LEU A 444 26.63 -2.11 26.00
N ASN A 445 26.20 -2.13 27.28
CA ASN A 445 27.03 -2.62 28.38
C ASN A 445 27.10 -4.15 28.42
N LEU A 446 26.06 -4.86 27.97
CA LEU A 446 26.00 -6.32 27.95
C LEU A 446 26.83 -6.91 26.79
N GLU A 447 26.98 -6.18 25.69
CA GLU A 447 27.67 -6.66 24.49
C GLU A 447 29.20 -6.49 24.51
N LYS A 448 29.79 -5.98 25.61
CA LYS A 448 31.23 -5.65 25.72
C LYS A 448 31.78 -4.76 24.58
N GLN A 449 30.91 -4.12 23.79
CA GLN A 449 31.36 -3.50 22.56
C GLN A 449 31.66 -2.02 22.65
N LEU A 450 31.12 -1.22 23.59
CA LEU A 450 31.57 0.18 23.76
C LEU A 450 31.18 0.75 25.14
N LYS A 451 32.16 1.02 26.01
CA LYS A 451 32.02 2.05 27.05
C LYS A 451 32.68 3.32 26.54
N ILE A 452 31.90 4.21 25.92
CA ILE A 452 32.41 5.54 25.59
C ILE A 452 32.39 6.34 26.87
N ASN A 453 33.50 6.38 27.60
CA ASN A 453 33.64 7.21 28.78
C ASN A 453 33.99 8.64 28.33
N MET A 454 32.97 9.47 28.14
CA MET A 454 33.12 10.88 27.74
C MET A 454 33.50 11.74 28.96
N ASP A 455 34.79 11.83 29.26
CA ASP A 455 35.37 12.37 30.51
C ASP A 455 35.21 13.89 30.74
N ASP A 456 34.14 14.54 30.27
CA ASP A 456 33.75 15.88 30.76
C ASP A 456 32.22 16.05 30.96
N GLN A 457 31.38 15.08 30.59
CA GLN A 457 29.90 15.17 30.74
C GLN A 457 29.20 13.87 31.17
N ASN A 458 29.89 12.74 31.35
CA ASN A 458 29.29 11.47 31.78
C ASN A 458 28.10 11.00 30.89
N ILE A 459 28.22 11.14 29.57
CA ILE A 459 27.22 10.61 28.62
C ILE A 459 27.39 9.09 28.51
N ILE A 460 26.43 8.35 29.05
CA ILE A 460 26.39 6.88 28.95
C ILE A 460 25.36 6.50 27.90
N LEU A 461 25.82 6.01 26.75
CA LEU A 461 24.93 5.44 25.73
C LEU A 461 24.63 3.99 26.12
N THR A 462 23.35 3.65 26.24
CA THR A 462 22.90 2.34 26.72
C THR A 462 22.29 1.51 25.61
N SER A 463 21.57 2.09 24.64
CA SER A 463 21.01 1.32 23.52
C SER A 463 21.19 2.05 22.20
N SER A 464 21.19 1.30 21.09
CA SER A 464 21.35 1.85 19.74
C SER A 464 20.50 1.14 18.69
N LEU A 465 20.03 1.91 17.72
CA LEU A 465 19.42 1.43 16.48
C LEU A 465 20.22 2.00 15.31
N ILE A 466 20.70 1.12 14.44
CA ILE A 466 21.62 1.48 13.36
C ILE A 466 21.08 0.90 12.06
N VAL A 467 20.86 1.74 11.06
CA VAL A 467 20.35 1.31 9.76
C VAL A 467 21.32 1.69 8.64
N PRO A 468 21.49 0.86 7.60
CA PRO A 468 22.26 1.24 6.43
C PRO A 468 21.46 2.21 5.55
N MET A 469 22.17 3.11 4.87
CA MET A 469 21.66 3.94 3.80
C MET A 469 21.91 3.24 2.47
N LEU A 470 20.86 2.69 1.86
CA LEU A 470 20.99 1.84 0.68
C LEU A 470 20.62 2.58 -0.62
N MET A 471 21.41 2.35 -1.66
CA MET A 471 21.13 2.74 -3.04
C MET A 471 21.27 1.51 -3.94
N GLY A 472 20.13 0.93 -4.33
CA GLY A 472 20.14 -0.38 -5.01
C GLY A 472 20.73 -1.46 -4.11
N GLU A 473 21.78 -2.13 -4.57
CA GLU A 473 22.50 -3.13 -3.76
C GLU A 473 23.65 -2.53 -2.94
N GLU A 474 24.02 -1.27 -3.13
CA GLU A 474 25.15 -0.67 -2.43
C GLU A 474 24.71 0.08 -1.17
N ALA A 475 25.52 0.03 -0.13
CA ALA A 475 25.32 0.82 1.08
C ALA A 475 26.25 2.04 1.01
N LEU A 476 25.66 3.24 0.96
CA LEU A 476 26.41 4.51 0.90
C LEU A 476 26.91 4.97 2.28
N GLY A 477 26.35 4.40 3.34
CA GLY A 477 26.64 4.79 4.72
C GLY A 477 25.63 4.20 5.70
N SER A 478 25.54 4.79 6.89
CA SER A 478 24.59 4.38 7.92
C SER A 478 24.12 5.57 8.76
N ILE A 479 22.91 5.47 9.29
CA ILE A 479 22.38 6.33 10.34
C ILE A 479 22.30 5.50 11.62
N ALA A 480 22.95 5.98 12.67
CA ALA A 480 22.94 5.41 14.00
C ALA A 480 22.24 6.36 14.97
N VAL A 481 21.27 5.86 15.74
CA VAL A 481 20.63 6.60 16.82
C VAL A 481 20.87 5.91 18.15
N TYR A 482 21.00 6.69 19.21
CA TYR A 482 21.37 6.19 20.53
C TYR A 482 20.43 6.72 21.61
N SER A 483 20.30 5.94 22.69
CA SER A 483 19.59 6.34 23.91
C SER A 483 20.47 6.10 25.12
N GLN A 484 20.34 6.97 26.12
CA GLN A 484 21.02 6.83 27.42
C GLN A 484 20.39 5.76 28.31
N PHE A 485 19.20 5.24 27.95
CA PHE A 485 18.50 4.21 28.70
C PHE A 485 18.32 2.94 27.85
N PRO A 486 18.09 1.77 28.48
CA PRO A 486 17.63 0.59 27.74
C PRO A 486 16.30 0.92 27.04
N ARG A 487 16.30 0.87 25.70
CA ARG A 487 15.12 1.15 24.88
C ARG A 487 14.83 -0.05 24.00
N GLN A 488 13.60 -0.54 24.06
CA GLN A 488 13.10 -1.49 23.07
C GLN A 488 12.65 -0.69 21.85
N TRP A 489 13.40 -0.81 20.76
CA TRP A 489 13.06 -0.20 19.48
C TRP A 489 11.91 -0.98 18.84
N SER A 490 10.81 -0.29 18.57
CA SER A 490 9.65 -0.88 17.91
C SER A 490 9.92 -1.12 16.42
N GLU A 491 9.18 -2.08 15.86
CA GLU A 491 9.17 -2.38 14.42
C GLU A 491 8.85 -1.13 13.56
N ASP A 492 8.03 -0.21 14.08
CA ASP A 492 7.70 1.04 13.40
C ASP A 492 8.89 2.01 13.37
N GLU A 493 9.62 2.15 14.48
CA GLU A 493 10.81 3.01 14.55
C GLU A 493 11.93 2.50 13.63
N ILE A 494 12.16 1.18 13.61
CA ILE A 494 13.14 0.54 12.73
C ILE A 494 12.80 0.81 11.26
N ARG A 495 11.52 0.62 10.90
CA ARG A 495 11.03 0.90 9.54
C ARG A 495 11.17 2.37 9.18
N LEU A 496 10.71 3.28 10.04
CA LEU A 496 10.76 4.72 9.78
C LEU A 496 12.19 5.20 9.57
N LEU A 497 13.12 4.80 10.44
CA LEU A 497 14.52 5.17 10.31
C LEU A 497 15.14 4.62 9.02
N SER A 498 14.83 3.37 8.67
CA SER A 498 15.31 2.75 7.42
C SER A 498 14.79 3.48 6.17
N LEU A 499 13.54 3.92 6.19
CA LEU A 499 12.96 4.69 5.09
C LEU A 499 13.58 6.09 4.96
N LEU A 500 13.80 6.78 6.08
CA LEU A 500 14.51 8.05 6.11
C LEU A 500 15.95 7.89 5.58
N ALA A 501 16.66 6.86 6.05
CA ALA A 501 18.02 6.55 5.62
C ALA A 501 18.11 6.32 4.10
N ASN A 502 17.19 5.57 3.51
CA ASN A 502 17.17 5.32 2.08
C ASN A 502 16.78 6.57 1.26
N GLN A 503 15.86 7.41 1.75
CA GLN A 503 15.59 8.70 1.12
C GLN A 503 16.83 9.61 1.11
N THR A 504 17.59 9.62 2.22
CA THR A 504 18.85 10.34 2.32
C THR A 504 19.90 9.77 1.37
N ALA A 505 20.02 8.44 1.26
CA ALA A 505 20.92 7.78 0.31
C ALA A 505 20.67 8.26 -1.13
N ILE A 506 19.40 8.29 -1.55
CA ILE A 506 18.98 8.76 -2.88
C ILE A 506 19.37 10.23 -3.08
N ALA A 507 19.12 11.09 -2.09
CA ALA A 507 19.45 12.52 -2.19
C ALA A 507 20.95 12.75 -2.31
N ILE A 508 21.76 12.04 -1.51
CA ILE A 508 23.23 12.12 -1.57
C ILE A 508 23.74 11.75 -2.96
N GLU A 509 23.24 10.65 -3.52
CA GLU A 509 23.67 10.19 -4.85
C GLU A 509 23.27 11.17 -5.95
N ASN A 510 22.04 11.70 -5.89
CA ASN A 510 21.58 12.73 -6.82
C ASN A 510 22.46 13.99 -6.76
N THR A 511 22.85 14.44 -5.56
CA THR A 511 23.77 15.58 -5.41
C THR A 511 25.13 15.28 -6.03
N ARG A 512 25.72 14.10 -5.77
CA ARG A 512 27.00 13.68 -6.36
C ARG A 512 26.94 13.66 -7.89
N LEU A 513 25.88 13.11 -8.46
CA LEU A 513 25.68 13.05 -9.92
C LEU A 513 25.56 14.46 -10.53
N LEU A 514 24.80 15.36 -9.89
CA LEU A 514 24.65 16.74 -10.37
C LEU A 514 25.96 17.53 -10.30
N GLU A 515 26.77 17.33 -9.26
CA GLU A 515 28.10 17.95 -9.15
C GLU A 515 29.06 17.43 -10.22
N ALA A 516 29.03 16.12 -10.49
CA ALA A 516 29.84 15.48 -11.53
C ALA A 516 29.45 15.99 -12.94
N GLU A 517 28.14 16.07 -13.24
CA GLU A 517 27.63 16.61 -14.50
C GLU A 517 28.05 18.08 -14.69
N HIS A 518 27.90 18.92 -13.66
CA HIS A 518 28.27 20.33 -13.72
C HIS A 518 29.77 20.52 -13.96
N THR A 519 30.60 19.70 -13.31
CA THR A 519 32.05 19.74 -13.49
C THR A 519 32.45 19.28 -14.89
N ALA A 520 31.86 18.18 -15.37
CA ALA A 520 32.08 17.67 -16.73
C ALA A 520 31.67 18.71 -17.79
N ARG A 521 30.52 19.38 -17.59
CA ARG A 521 30.02 20.42 -18.48
C ARG A 521 30.98 21.62 -18.57
N LYS A 522 31.46 22.13 -17.43
CA LYS A 522 32.46 23.20 -17.41
C LYS A 522 33.75 22.81 -18.12
N HIS A 523 34.21 21.57 -17.89
CA HIS A 523 35.41 21.07 -18.56
C HIS A 523 35.22 20.99 -20.09
N ALA A 524 34.06 20.50 -20.55
CA ALA A 524 33.72 20.45 -21.96
C ALA A 524 33.64 21.84 -22.61
N GLU A 525 33.11 22.83 -21.90
CA GLU A 525 33.05 24.23 -22.37
C GLU A 525 34.46 24.83 -22.55
N VAL A 526 35.35 24.63 -21.57
CA VAL A 526 36.75 25.08 -21.67
C VAL A 526 37.46 24.39 -22.85
N LEU A 527 37.29 23.09 -23.01
CA LEU A 527 37.91 22.34 -24.10
C LEU A 527 37.39 22.80 -25.48
N HIS A 528 36.10 23.11 -25.59
CA HIS A 528 35.50 23.63 -26.82
C HIS A 528 36.10 24.99 -27.22
N LEU A 529 36.23 25.92 -26.26
CA LEU A 529 36.85 27.23 -26.49
C LEU A 529 38.32 27.09 -26.90
N GLN A 530 39.08 26.21 -26.24
CA GLN A 530 40.47 25.92 -26.61
C GLN A 530 40.59 25.38 -28.04
N THR A 531 39.67 24.48 -28.44
CA THR A 531 39.66 23.90 -29.79
C THR A 531 39.40 24.96 -30.85
N ILE A 532 38.45 25.88 -30.61
CA ILE A 532 38.16 26.99 -31.52
C ILE A 532 39.39 27.90 -31.66
N GLN A 533 40.03 28.26 -30.54
CA GLN A 533 41.22 29.11 -30.57
C GLN A 533 42.36 28.45 -31.34
N GLN A 534 42.65 27.17 -31.06
CA GLN A 534 43.70 26.42 -31.78
C GLN A 534 43.42 26.36 -33.28
N SER A 535 42.16 26.14 -33.68
CA SER A 535 41.79 26.16 -35.10
C SER A 535 42.05 27.52 -35.75
N GLN A 536 41.78 28.62 -35.05
CA GLN A 536 42.02 29.98 -35.55
C GLN A 536 43.52 30.28 -35.65
N ASP A 537 44.31 29.90 -34.65
CA ASP A 537 45.76 30.08 -34.63
C ASP A 537 46.43 29.31 -35.78
N ILE A 538 45.96 28.09 -36.07
CA ILE A 538 46.44 27.28 -37.20
C ILE A 538 46.11 27.96 -38.53
N ILE A 539 44.89 28.46 -38.71
CA ILE A 539 44.49 29.17 -39.94
C ILE A 539 45.36 30.41 -40.16
N LEU A 540 45.58 31.20 -39.10
CA LEU A 540 46.43 32.39 -39.16
C LEU A 540 47.90 32.03 -39.48
N ALA A 541 48.42 30.97 -38.86
CA ALA A 541 49.77 30.49 -39.15
C ALA A 541 49.93 30.06 -40.61
N TYR A 542 48.93 29.36 -41.19
CA TYR A 542 48.94 29.01 -42.60
C TYR A 542 48.88 30.23 -43.52
N ASP A 543 47.96 31.18 -43.27
CA ASP A 543 47.85 32.39 -44.09
C ASP A 543 49.13 33.24 -44.04
N THR A 544 49.75 33.37 -42.86
CA THR A 544 51.06 34.04 -42.69
C THR A 544 52.18 33.33 -43.45
N THR A 545 52.16 32.00 -43.47
CA THR A 545 53.16 31.20 -44.21
C THR A 545 53.02 31.39 -45.73
N ILE A 546 51.79 31.42 -46.23
CA ILE A 546 51.49 31.66 -47.65
C ILE A 546 51.99 33.05 -48.09
N GLU A 547 51.73 34.08 -47.28
CA GLU A 547 52.24 35.43 -47.53
C GLU A 547 53.78 35.45 -47.51
N GLY A 548 54.41 34.69 -46.61
CA GLY A 548 55.87 34.51 -46.59
C GLY A 548 56.43 33.88 -47.87
N TRP A 549 55.74 32.87 -48.43
CA TRP A 549 56.14 32.26 -49.70
C TRP A 549 56.02 33.22 -50.89
N SER A 550 54.94 33.99 -50.93
CA SER A 550 54.74 35.06 -51.92
C SER A 550 55.87 36.09 -51.86
N ARG A 551 56.21 36.60 -50.67
CA ARG A 551 57.34 37.53 -50.50
C ARG A 551 58.69 36.94 -50.90
N ALA A 552 58.93 35.66 -50.59
CA ALA A 552 60.17 34.98 -50.95
C ALA A 552 60.33 34.86 -52.47
N LEU A 553 59.22 34.63 -53.19
CA LEU A 553 59.18 34.64 -54.65
C LEU A 553 59.50 36.04 -55.20
N ASP A 554 58.83 37.08 -54.71
CA ASP A 554 59.03 38.47 -55.16
C ASP A 554 60.51 38.89 -55.01
N LEU A 555 61.14 38.56 -53.88
CA LEU A 555 62.57 38.79 -53.64
C LEU A 555 63.48 38.10 -54.66
N ARG A 556 63.10 36.93 -55.15
CA ARG A 556 63.90 36.16 -56.10
C ARG A 556 63.73 36.64 -57.54
N ASP A 557 62.47 36.87 -57.94
CA ASP A 557 62.07 37.23 -59.31
C ASP A 557 62.30 38.71 -59.65
N LYS A 558 62.56 39.54 -58.62
CA LYS A 558 62.68 41.01 -58.74
C LYS A 558 61.41 41.68 -59.24
N GLU A 559 60.27 41.00 -59.17
CA GLU A 559 58.96 41.64 -59.24
C GLU A 559 58.72 42.42 -57.93
N THR A 560 57.95 43.51 -57.99
CA THR A 560 57.71 44.34 -56.81
C THR A 560 56.65 43.68 -55.95
N GLU A 561 56.87 43.59 -54.62
CA GLU A 561 55.85 43.12 -53.64
C GLU A 561 54.52 43.90 -53.80
N GLU A 562 54.60 45.15 -54.30
CA GLU A 562 53.43 45.95 -54.62
C GLU A 562 52.59 45.37 -55.77
N HIS A 563 53.16 44.71 -56.78
CA HIS A 563 52.42 44.09 -57.89
C HIS A 563 51.55 42.95 -57.42
N THR A 564 52.13 41.96 -56.72
CA THR A 564 51.42 40.77 -56.23
C THR A 564 50.25 41.16 -55.33
N LEU A 565 50.43 42.17 -54.46
CA LEU A 565 49.36 42.70 -53.61
C LEU A 565 48.29 43.49 -54.40
N ARG A 566 48.68 44.32 -55.38
CA ARG A 566 47.71 45.08 -56.22
C ARG A 566 46.83 44.14 -57.04
N VAL A 567 47.43 43.16 -57.72
CA VAL A 567 46.72 42.16 -58.53
C VAL A 567 45.80 41.32 -57.64
N THR A 568 46.28 40.87 -56.48
CA THR A 568 45.44 40.13 -55.53
C THR A 568 44.23 40.95 -55.08
N ASN A 569 44.43 42.20 -54.66
CA ASN A 569 43.35 43.05 -54.17
C ASN A 569 42.30 43.36 -55.25
N LEU A 570 42.74 43.69 -56.47
CA LEU A 570 41.84 43.98 -57.59
C LEU A 570 41.12 42.71 -58.08
N THR A 571 41.77 41.54 -58.03
CA THR A 571 41.15 40.23 -58.30
C THR A 571 40.02 39.96 -57.31
N ILE A 572 40.24 40.21 -56.02
CA ILE A 572 39.20 40.02 -54.99
C ILE A 572 38.01 40.96 -55.18
N GLN A 573 38.26 42.23 -55.51
CA GLN A 573 37.18 43.19 -55.80
C GLN A 573 36.36 42.76 -57.03
N LEU A 574 37.04 42.28 -58.08
CA LEU A 574 36.35 41.78 -59.27
C LEU A 574 35.55 40.50 -58.97
N ALA A 575 36.14 39.56 -58.23
CA ALA A 575 35.48 38.33 -57.78
C ALA A 575 34.24 38.61 -56.92
N GLN A 576 34.29 39.60 -56.03
CA GLN A 576 33.13 40.08 -55.26
C GLN A 576 32.02 40.63 -56.15
N ALA A 577 32.37 41.39 -57.21
CA ALA A 577 31.39 41.89 -58.17
C ALA A 577 30.70 40.76 -58.97
N PHE A 578 31.32 39.58 -59.05
CA PHE A 578 30.74 38.36 -59.62
C PHE A 578 29.85 37.57 -58.65
N GLY A 579 29.73 38.01 -57.39
CA GLY A 579 28.92 37.34 -56.37
C GLY A 579 29.56 36.08 -55.78
N ILE A 580 30.89 35.94 -55.87
CA ILE A 580 31.64 34.83 -55.27
C ILE A 580 31.58 34.91 -53.74
N SER A 581 31.40 33.77 -53.07
CA SER A 581 31.22 33.71 -51.62
C SER A 581 32.51 34.04 -50.84
N ASP A 582 32.39 34.54 -49.61
CA ASP A 582 33.54 34.85 -48.75
C ASP A 582 34.48 33.66 -48.51
N VAL A 583 33.95 32.43 -48.51
CA VAL A 583 34.75 31.20 -48.36
C VAL A 583 35.61 30.98 -49.59
N GLU A 584 35.03 31.11 -50.79
CA GLU A 584 35.74 30.97 -52.06
C GLU A 584 36.73 32.13 -52.30
N LEU A 585 36.39 33.35 -51.87
CA LEU A 585 37.28 34.52 -51.95
C LEU A 585 38.59 34.30 -51.19
N LYS A 586 38.58 33.57 -50.07
CA LYS A 586 39.83 33.20 -49.36
C LYS A 586 40.74 32.32 -50.21
N HIS A 587 40.15 31.40 -50.96
CA HIS A 587 40.90 30.53 -51.86
C HIS A 587 41.40 31.29 -53.10
N ILE A 588 40.59 32.17 -53.68
CA ILE A 588 41.00 33.10 -54.75
C ILE A 588 42.15 33.98 -54.28
N ARG A 589 42.10 34.52 -53.05
CA ARG A 589 43.18 35.35 -52.48
C ARG A 589 44.49 34.56 -52.39
N ARG A 590 44.44 33.32 -51.86
CA ARG A 590 45.61 32.45 -51.76
C ARG A 590 46.15 32.08 -53.14
N GLY A 591 45.27 31.78 -54.09
CA GLY A 591 45.64 31.46 -55.47
C GLY A 591 46.30 32.65 -56.18
N ALA A 592 45.78 33.86 -55.98
CA ALA A 592 46.35 35.09 -56.52
C ALA A 592 47.73 35.42 -55.89
N LEU A 593 47.90 35.26 -54.58
CA LEU A 593 49.21 35.44 -53.92
C LEU A 593 50.26 34.44 -54.43
N LEU A 594 49.83 33.23 -54.78
CA LEU A 594 50.70 32.13 -55.21
C LEU A 594 50.72 31.91 -56.73
N HIS A 595 50.15 32.83 -57.53
CA HIS A 595 49.93 32.59 -58.96
C HIS A 595 51.23 32.20 -59.70
N ASP A 596 52.33 32.84 -59.32
CA ASP A 596 53.66 32.65 -59.90
C ASP A 596 54.60 31.78 -59.06
N ILE A 597 54.12 31.10 -58.01
CA ILE A 597 54.99 30.32 -57.10
C ILE A 597 55.83 29.26 -57.83
N GLY A 598 55.33 28.74 -58.95
CA GLY A 598 56.07 27.77 -59.76
C GLY A 598 57.28 28.34 -60.48
N LYS A 599 57.45 29.68 -60.56
CA LYS A 599 58.70 30.31 -61.02
C LYS A 599 59.87 29.92 -60.11
N MET A 600 59.59 29.43 -58.89
CA MET A 600 60.59 28.83 -58.01
C MET A 600 61.33 27.64 -58.64
N GLY A 601 60.71 26.90 -59.56
CA GLY A 601 61.38 25.80 -60.28
C GLY A 601 62.12 26.23 -61.55
N ILE A 602 62.06 27.50 -61.95
CA ILE A 602 62.72 28.00 -63.16
C ILE A 602 64.19 28.35 -62.87
N PRO A 603 65.15 27.93 -63.73
CA PRO A 603 66.57 28.29 -63.57
C PRO A 603 66.84 29.80 -63.63
N ASP A 604 67.77 30.28 -62.80
CA ASP A 604 68.09 31.71 -62.66
C ASP A 604 68.56 32.38 -63.96
N ASN A 605 69.28 31.66 -64.82
CA ASN A 605 69.74 32.17 -66.11
C ASN A 605 68.59 32.44 -67.10
N ILE A 606 67.43 31.81 -66.89
CA ILE A 606 66.21 32.03 -67.67
C ILE A 606 65.35 33.09 -66.99
N LEU A 607 65.10 32.93 -65.68
CA LEU A 607 64.24 33.83 -64.90
C LEU A 607 64.77 35.28 -64.91
N ARG A 608 66.09 35.47 -64.81
CA ARG A 608 66.71 36.81 -64.69
C ARG A 608 67.26 37.36 -66.00
N LYS A 609 66.96 36.74 -67.15
CA LYS A 609 67.53 37.13 -68.44
C LYS A 609 67.05 38.52 -68.87
N SER A 610 67.99 39.42 -69.16
CA SER A 610 67.74 40.82 -69.53
C SER A 610 67.38 41.05 -71.01
N GLY A 611 67.22 39.99 -71.81
CA GLY A 611 66.94 40.03 -73.24
C GLY A 611 65.91 38.97 -73.64
N ALA A 612 65.52 38.93 -74.92
CA ALA A 612 64.51 37.99 -75.38
C ALA A 612 64.87 36.52 -75.08
N LEU A 613 63.90 35.76 -74.58
CA LEU A 613 64.01 34.31 -74.40
C LEU A 613 63.95 33.63 -75.77
N SER A 614 64.87 32.68 -76.00
CA SER A 614 64.80 31.71 -77.08
C SER A 614 63.57 30.81 -76.91
N ASP A 615 63.21 30.05 -77.95
CA ASP A 615 62.01 29.21 -77.89
C ASP A 615 62.11 28.11 -76.83
N ASP A 616 63.29 27.53 -76.61
CA ASP A 616 63.54 26.54 -75.54
C ASP A 616 63.45 27.17 -74.14
N GLU A 617 64.01 28.37 -73.95
CA GLU A 617 63.93 29.09 -72.67
C GLU A 617 62.49 29.55 -72.37
N ARG A 618 61.72 29.91 -73.41
CA ARG A 618 60.30 30.26 -73.30
C ARG A 618 59.46 29.04 -72.95
N ALA A 619 59.73 27.89 -73.58
CA ALA A 619 59.07 26.63 -73.23
C ALA A 619 59.32 26.25 -71.77
N MET A 620 60.54 26.48 -71.25
CA MET A 620 60.84 26.28 -69.84
C MET A 620 60.10 27.29 -68.94
N MET A 621 60.06 28.58 -69.29
CA MET A 621 59.29 29.57 -68.54
C MET A 621 57.79 29.23 -68.47
N HIS A 622 57.21 28.70 -69.55
CA HIS A 622 55.80 28.27 -69.59
C HIS A 622 55.50 27.06 -68.69
N GLN A 623 56.50 26.41 -68.08
CA GLN A 623 56.27 25.32 -67.13
C GLN A 623 55.88 25.81 -65.73
N HIS A 624 56.06 27.09 -65.39
CA HIS A 624 55.78 27.55 -64.03
C HIS A 624 54.34 27.30 -63.54
N PRO A 625 53.26 27.34 -64.36
CA PRO A 625 51.94 26.99 -63.86
C PRO A 625 51.83 25.50 -63.50
N GLN A 626 52.49 24.62 -64.26
CA GLN A 626 52.55 23.18 -63.98
C GLN A 626 53.38 22.90 -62.72
N LEU A 627 54.51 23.60 -62.54
CA LEU A 627 55.33 23.51 -61.33
C LEU A 627 54.59 24.05 -60.10
N ALA A 628 53.78 25.10 -60.25
CA ALA A 628 52.91 25.60 -59.19
C ALA A 628 51.86 24.54 -58.80
N TYR A 629 51.24 23.87 -59.77
CA TYR A 629 50.32 22.77 -59.50
C TYR A 629 51.01 21.63 -58.74
N GLU A 630 52.16 21.15 -59.21
CA GLU A 630 52.93 20.06 -58.58
C GLU A 630 53.36 20.40 -57.15
N MET A 631 53.71 21.66 -56.89
CA MET A 631 54.10 22.13 -55.56
C MET A 631 52.91 22.25 -54.60
N LEU A 632 51.76 22.73 -55.08
CA LEU A 632 50.62 23.08 -54.24
C LEU A 632 49.61 21.93 -54.07
N SER A 633 49.47 21.04 -55.06
CA SER A 633 48.48 19.95 -55.03
C SER A 633 48.63 18.94 -53.87
N PRO A 634 49.84 18.64 -53.35
CA PRO A 634 49.97 17.77 -52.18
C PRO A 634 49.46 18.39 -50.87
N ILE A 635 49.25 19.72 -50.83
CA ILE A 635 48.85 20.45 -49.63
C ILE A 635 47.33 20.60 -49.63
N ALA A 636 46.64 19.74 -48.85
CA ALA A 636 45.17 19.69 -48.83
C ALA A 636 44.50 21.05 -48.57
N TYR A 637 45.11 21.91 -47.74
CA TYR A 637 44.63 23.26 -47.44
C TYR A 637 44.63 24.22 -48.64
N LEU A 638 45.50 23.97 -49.63
CA LEU A 638 45.71 24.81 -50.82
C LEU A 638 45.06 24.26 -52.08
N LEU A 639 44.56 23.02 -52.07
CA LEU A 639 43.85 22.42 -53.20
C LEU A 639 42.76 23.35 -53.80
N PRO A 640 41.89 24.01 -53.00
CA PRO A 640 40.85 24.87 -53.58
C PRO A 640 41.39 26.19 -54.16
N ALA A 641 42.67 26.52 -53.95
CA ALA A 641 43.32 27.72 -54.45
C ALA A 641 44.10 27.50 -55.76
N LEU A 642 44.15 26.27 -56.28
CA LEU A 642 44.95 25.88 -57.45
C LEU A 642 44.52 26.49 -58.77
N ASP A 643 43.26 26.91 -58.89
CA ASP A 643 42.69 27.39 -60.14
C ASP A 643 43.53 28.52 -60.76
N ILE A 644 43.97 29.47 -59.95
CA ILE A 644 44.75 30.63 -60.43
C ILE A 644 46.19 30.23 -60.77
N PRO A 645 47.01 29.67 -59.86
CA PRO A 645 48.39 29.34 -60.19
C PRO A 645 48.52 28.39 -61.37
N TYR A 646 47.55 27.49 -61.55
CA TYR A 646 47.63 26.50 -62.63
C TYR A 646 47.09 27.02 -63.98
N CYS A 647 46.12 27.95 -63.98
CA CYS A 647 45.39 28.32 -65.20
C CYS A 647 45.46 29.82 -65.57
N HIS A 648 46.21 30.67 -64.84
CA HIS A 648 46.22 32.12 -65.10
C HIS A 648 46.80 32.54 -66.46
N HIS A 649 47.49 31.63 -67.17
CA HIS A 649 47.97 31.83 -68.55
C HIS A 649 47.12 31.16 -69.62
N GLU A 650 45.99 30.56 -69.25
CA GLU A 650 45.01 30.10 -70.21
C GLU A 650 44.31 31.29 -70.88
N LYS A 651 43.94 31.14 -72.16
CA LYS A 651 43.30 32.18 -72.95
C LYS A 651 41.93 31.73 -73.38
N TRP A 652 40.97 32.65 -73.44
CA TRP A 652 39.58 32.35 -73.77
C TRP A 652 39.41 31.58 -75.09
N ASP A 653 40.26 31.82 -76.08
CA ASP A 653 40.28 31.15 -77.38
C ASP A 653 41.01 29.78 -77.42
N GLY A 654 41.57 29.32 -76.31
CA GLY A 654 42.30 28.05 -76.22
C GLY A 654 43.77 28.12 -76.64
N THR A 655 44.30 29.29 -76.99
CA THR A 655 45.71 29.45 -77.39
C THR A 655 46.67 29.69 -76.20
N GLY A 656 46.18 29.50 -74.97
CA GLY A 656 46.93 29.63 -73.72
C GLY A 656 47.71 28.37 -73.32
N TYR A 657 48.27 28.39 -72.11
CA TYR A 657 49.03 27.29 -71.51
C TYR A 657 48.76 27.23 -70.00
N PRO A 658 49.01 26.10 -69.30
CA PRO A 658 49.72 24.88 -69.72
C PRO A 658 48.85 23.81 -70.40
N ARG A 659 47.52 23.89 -70.32
CA ARG A 659 46.59 22.84 -70.75
C ARG A 659 45.85 23.17 -72.04
N GLY A 660 45.83 24.44 -72.46
CA GLY A 660 45.12 24.88 -73.66
C GLY A 660 43.60 24.83 -73.48
N LEU A 661 43.12 25.20 -72.30
CA LEU A 661 41.71 25.21 -71.95
C LEU A 661 40.98 26.29 -72.73
N MET A 662 39.74 26.01 -73.17
CA MET A 662 38.96 26.94 -73.97
C MET A 662 37.71 27.41 -73.22
N ARG A 663 37.43 28.72 -73.28
CA ARG A 663 36.22 29.35 -72.71
C ARG A 663 35.96 28.96 -71.24
N GLU A 664 34.80 28.39 -70.93
CA GLU A 664 34.38 28.03 -69.57
C GLU A 664 35.11 26.82 -68.98
N GLU A 665 35.92 26.09 -69.76
CA GLU A 665 36.84 25.09 -69.21
C GLU A 665 37.89 25.72 -68.30
N ILE A 666 38.19 27.01 -68.51
CA ILE A 666 39.05 27.80 -67.65
C ILE A 666 38.25 28.15 -66.38
N PRO A 667 38.75 27.82 -65.17
CA PRO A 667 38.08 28.19 -63.93
C PRO A 667 37.80 29.69 -63.86
N LEU A 668 36.63 30.06 -63.33
CA LEU A 668 36.23 31.48 -63.25
C LEU A 668 37.24 32.32 -62.48
N ALA A 669 37.81 31.79 -61.40
CA ALA A 669 38.85 32.45 -60.62
C ALA A 669 40.08 32.82 -61.47
N ALA A 670 40.53 31.93 -62.35
CA ALA A 670 41.64 32.18 -63.27
C ALA A 670 41.25 33.23 -64.33
N ARG A 671 40.06 33.12 -64.94
CA ARG A 671 39.57 34.11 -65.92
C ARG A 671 39.52 35.53 -65.35
N ILE A 672 39.07 35.66 -64.11
CA ILE A 672 39.05 36.91 -63.35
C ILE A 672 40.47 37.43 -63.13
N PHE A 673 41.35 36.57 -62.61
CA PHE A 673 42.74 36.93 -62.30
C PHE A 673 43.52 37.37 -63.55
N THR A 674 43.42 36.64 -64.66
CA THR A 674 44.16 36.94 -65.91
C THR A 674 43.87 38.35 -66.45
N VAL A 675 42.62 38.83 -66.36
CA VAL A 675 42.27 40.21 -66.77
C VAL A 675 42.98 41.23 -65.88
N VAL A 676 42.99 40.98 -64.57
CA VAL A 676 43.59 41.87 -63.57
C VAL A 676 45.11 41.89 -63.68
N ASP A 677 45.73 40.72 -63.79
CA ASP A 677 47.18 40.56 -63.92
C ASP A 677 47.70 41.25 -65.19
N VAL A 678 47.08 41.00 -66.35
CA VAL A 678 47.46 41.67 -67.58
C VAL A 678 47.22 43.18 -67.49
N PHE A 679 46.12 43.63 -66.88
CA PHE A 679 45.89 45.06 -66.67
C PHE A 679 47.02 45.71 -65.86
N ASP A 680 47.36 45.17 -64.69
CA ASP A 680 48.43 45.72 -63.84
C ASP A 680 49.78 45.68 -64.59
N ALA A 681 50.07 44.59 -65.30
CA ALA A 681 51.27 44.46 -66.13
C ALA A 681 51.36 45.51 -67.24
N LEU A 682 50.23 45.95 -67.82
CA LEU A 682 50.19 47.00 -68.83
C LEU A 682 50.32 48.41 -68.21
N THR A 683 49.79 48.63 -67.01
CA THR A 683 49.74 49.95 -66.34
C THR A 683 50.86 50.21 -65.35
N SER A 684 51.73 49.23 -65.10
CA SER A 684 52.92 49.35 -64.25
C SER A 684 54.19 49.56 -65.09
N ASP A 685 55.14 50.33 -64.57
CA ASP A 685 56.44 50.53 -65.22
C ASP A 685 57.27 49.24 -65.15
N ARG A 686 57.83 48.82 -66.30
CA ARG A 686 58.76 47.68 -66.39
C ARG A 686 60.12 48.17 -66.92
N PRO A 687 61.25 47.51 -66.58
CA PRO A 687 62.60 47.97 -66.94
C PRO A 687 62.85 48.30 -68.43
N TYR A 688 62.05 47.71 -69.33
CA TYR A 688 62.15 47.89 -70.79
C TYR A 688 60.88 48.46 -71.43
N ARG A 689 59.89 48.86 -70.64
CA ARG A 689 58.59 49.32 -71.15
C ARG A 689 57.92 50.30 -70.16
N PRO A 690 57.67 51.56 -70.56
CA PRO A 690 56.91 52.48 -69.72
C PRO A 690 55.45 52.03 -69.59
N ALA A 691 54.86 52.32 -68.44
CA ALA A 691 53.46 52.08 -68.14
C ALA A 691 52.55 52.68 -69.23
N TRP A 692 51.52 51.94 -69.63
CA TRP A 692 50.46 52.49 -70.46
C TRP A 692 49.53 53.39 -69.64
N THR A 693 48.92 54.37 -70.29
CA THR A 693 47.81 55.10 -69.68
C THR A 693 46.65 54.15 -69.42
N LYS A 694 45.92 54.38 -68.31
CA LYS A 694 44.71 53.60 -67.92
C LYS A 694 43.76 53.39 -69.10
N ASN A 695 43.49 54.45 -69.88
CA ASN A 695 42.61 54.40 -71.05
C ASN A 695 43.14 53.49 -72.17
N LYS A 696 44.46 53.49 -72.41
CA LYS A 696 45.06 52.62 -73.43
C LYS A 696 45.02 51.14 -73.02
N ALA A 697 45.23 50.85 -71.74
CA ALA A 697 45.10 49.49 -71.20
C ALA A 697 43.64 49.00 -71.25
N ILE A 698 42.67 49.84 -70.89
CA ILE A 698 41.23 49.55 -71.00
C ILE A 698 40.83 49.21 -72.44
N GLU A 699 41.27 50.04 -73.40
CA GLU A 699 40.91 49.82 -74.81
C GLU A 699 41.53 48.53 -75.36
N TYR A 700 42.76 48.20 -74.95
CA TYR A 700 43.38 46.91 -75.29
C TYR A 700 42.61 45.72 -74.70
N ILE A 701 42.23 45.77 -73.42
CA ILE A 701 41.46 44.68 -72.79
C ILE A 701 40.11 44.51 -73.49
N ARG A 702 39.44 45.60 -73.86
CA ARG A 702 38.20 45.57 -74.63
C ARG A 702 38.39 44.91 -76.00
N GLN A 703 39.47 45.23 -76.71
CA GLN A 703 39.78 44.64 -78.02
C GLN A 703 40.12 43.14 -77.94
N GLN A 704 40.66 42.69 -76.80
CA GLN A 704 41.03 41.29 -76.57
C GLN A 704 39.91 40.45 -75.94
N ALA A 705 38.73 41.03 -75.69
CA ALA A 705 37.56 40.31 -75.21
C ALA A 705 37.10 39.27 -76.25
N GLY A 706 36.93 38.02 -75.83
CA GLY A 706 36.54 36.91 -76.70
C GLY A 706 37.70 36.21 -77.42
N SER A 707 38.94 36.68 -77.24
CA SER A 707 40.16 35.96 -77.66
C SER A 707 41.06 35.68 -76.46
N HIS A 708 41.66 36.71 -75.86
CA HIS A 708 42.49 36.53 -74.66
C HIS A 708 41.61 36.39 -73.42
N PHE A 709 40.59 37.23 -73.28
CA PHE A 709 39.81 37.38 -72.05
C PHE A 709 38.36 36.94 -72.21
N ASP A 710 37.76 36.43 -71.13
CA ASP A 710 36.31 36.19 -71.05
C ASP A 710 35.55 37.52 -71.22
N PRO A 711 34.68 37.65 -72.24
CA PRO A 711 33.90 38.87 -72.47
C PRO A 711 33.10 39.33 -71.24
N ARG A 712 32.54 38.39 -70.48
CA ARG A 712 31.72 38.71 -69.30
C ARG A 712 32.59 39.28 -68.18
N VAL A 713 33.79 38.73 -67.99
CA VAL A 713 34.77 39.23 -67.00
C VAL A 713 35.22 40.64 -67.39
N VAL A 714 35.51 40.86 -68.67
CA VAL A 714 35.86 42.20 -69.18
C VAL A 714 34.76 43.21 -68.90
N ASP A 715 33.49 42.89 -69.17
CA ASP A 715 32.37 43.81 -68.92
C ASP A 715 32.26 44.23 -67.45
N VAL A 716 32.35 43.27 -66.53
CA VAL A 716 32.29 43.56 -65.09
C VAL A 716 33.53 44.33 -64.63
N PHE A 717 34.71 43.98 -65.14
CA PHE A 717 35.96 44.67 -64.83
C PHE A 717 35.96 46.14 -65.29
N LEU A 718 35.48 46.41 -66.50
CA LEU A 718 35.38 47.78 -67.02
C LEU A 718 34.38 48.61 -66.21
N ASN A 719 33.27 48.01 -65.77
CA ASN A 719 32.33 48.67 -64.87
C ASN A 719 32.92 48.99 -63.50
N LEU A 720 33.78 48.11 -62.97
CA LEU A 720 34.49 48.31 -61.70
C LEU A 720 35.50 49.47 -61.81
N ILE A 721 36.32 49.46 -62.86
CA ILE A 721 37.39 50.44 -63.08
C ILE A 721 36.88 51.81 -63.54
N GLY A 722 35.74 51.84 -64.25
CA GLY A 722 35.09 53.08 -64.70
C GLY A 722 34.34 53.85 -63.61
N LYS A 723 34.05 53.20 -62.47
CA LYS A 723 33.48 53.84 -61.26
C LYS A 723 34.55 54.39 -60.29
N SER A 724 35.83 54.14 -60.56
CA SER A 724 36.96 54.45 -59.67
C SER A 724 37.85 55.58 -60.18
#